data_AF-A0A060QJ31-F1
#
_entry.id   AF-A0A060QJ31-F1
#
_cell.length_a   1.000
_cell.length_b   1.000
_cell.length_c   1.000
_cell.angle_alpha   90.00
_cell.angle_beta   90.00
_cell.angle_gamma   90.00
#
_symmetry.space_group_name_H-M   'P 1'
#
loop_
_entity.id
_entity.type
_entity.pdbx_description
1 polymer ?
#
loop_
_entity_poly.entity_id
_entity_poly.type
_entity_poly.pdbx_seq_one_letter_code
_entity_poly.pdbx_strand_id
1 'polypeptide(L)'
;MAIRRTTSGATITSGATNYVAGGQVTSGDLVYGLNGGTDHPAVDLASGGIISGATALSGGVVAAAANGTTYGGTAYESGSFAALNQGVVISATITSRAGLAVGNLSGYNGAQASAIAPHVLNGGQAIVGGGFTIKGQTFAGSGVVSGGTFEVGSTEQLASGGTDIGGIFGGTQVVSSGALAVRGIFSAGVQLVQGGLASSSVVSAGGTVVAGNGGTISGLTIGSGGTGLTLSGGLVVNQLVAARGLAVVSSGGVVSGATIASGGSEAVISGGVVSGATILSGGTQNVSSGATVQKAVISAGGSMIVASGATIAGLVVAGATSSTGAAGLLTVSPGAVLTNLSVGWRGRIDIEGLTYKPGGKITVSNGILTVTHSDGTSWSTALTGSYKAGDFHLEADSDGSTELVYDKCFLAGTMIRTPEGEQAVETLRVGDLVSVNGAGGSGIRRIEWVGSAEILVDPARSDDVAGYPVRFRAGALGGGVPDRDLFITPEHCVYIEGALVPARMLVNGHSIAYDRTRTRFKIYHFRTETHAIVWSNNMPTETLLDHGEIMGLKPHEAPISAISAGIPVVRADVTGSPLPLLPAIAEPERAAPLRVERSFVEPLHRSLADRAGLLSSEASQKESASGHEDAELHLVSVDGQIIKPVRRIEDMVIFQIPSEMEEVRIRSRAARPDMAEGPFVDDRRHLGVLVGDVHFWDSCGMTRIDTHLSDAALEGWNGLEAAPMRWTGGNARLPLGMRRAGAPGVLGLTIKATARYGAAA
;
A
#
# COMPACT_ATOMS: atom_id res chain seq x y z
N MET A 1 -60.33 11.66 -5.43
CA MET A 1 -60.81 12.76 -6.32
C MET A 1 -59.93 13.98 -6.07
N ALA A 2 -59.37 14.62 -7.10
CA ALA A 2 -58.49 15.77 -6.92
C ALA A 2 -59.31 17.05 -6.69
N ILE A 3 -59.04 17.77 -5.60
CA ILE A 3 -59.72 19.04 -5.28
C ILE A 3 -58.65 20.10 -5.04
N ARG A 4 -58.71 21.20 -5.80
CA ARG A 4 -57.90 22.41 -5.50
C ARG A 4 -58.62 23.20 -4.41
N ARG A 5 -57.99 23.38 -3.25
CA ARG A 5 -58.53 24.20 -2.14
C ARG A 5 -57.50 25.25 -1.70
N THR A 6 -58.03 26.33 -1.12
CA THR A 6 -57.27 27.50 -0.64
C THR A 6 -57.50 27.74 0.86
N THR A 7 -57.92 26.72 1.59
CA THR A 7 -58.40 26.81 2.97
C THR A 7 -57.53 25.96 3.89
N SER A 8 -56.79 26.63 4.78
CA SER A 8 -56.05 26.03 5.90
C SER A 8 -56.94 25.21 6.84
N GLY A 9 -56.37 24.21 7.51
CA GLY A 9 -57.07 23.32 8.44
C GLY A 9 -57.89 22.23 7.73
N ALA A 10 -57.53 21.87 6.49
CA ALA A 10 -58.19 20.83 5.74
C ALA A 10 -57.94 19.45 6.35
N THR A 11 -58.97 18.60 6.37
CA THR A 11 -58.81 17.16 6.65
C THR A 11 -58.83 16.39 5.34
N ILE A 12 -57.79 15.59 5.09
CA ILE A 12 -57.55 14.85 3.86
C ILE A 12 -57.51 13.36 4.19
N THR A 13 -58.38 12.58 3.55
CA THR A 13 -58.64 11.18 3.89
C THR A 13 -58.25 10.23 2.75
N SER A 14 -58.26 8.92 2.99
CA SER A 14 -57.86 7.88 2.01
C SER A 14 -58.50 8.08 0.63
N GLY A 15 -57.69 8.03 -0.43
CA GLY A 15 -58.13 8.25 -1.82
C GLY A 15 -58.41 9.71 -2.21
N ALA A 16 -58.15 10.67 -1.31
CA ALA A 16 -58.18 12.10 -1.61
C ALA A 16 -56.77 12.62 -1.94
N THR A 17 -56.72 13.57 -2.87
CA THR A 17 -55.51 14.36 -3.17
C THR A 17 -55.89 15.83 -3.14
N ASN A 18 -55.36 16.57 -2.16
CA ASN A 18 -55.35 18.02 -2.18
C ASN A 18 -54.15 18.50 -3.02
N TYR A 19 -54.31 19.64 -3.69
CA TYR A 19 -53.29 20.18 -4.59
C TYR A 19 -53.15 21.69 -4.38
N VAL A 20 -52.04 22.10 -3.77
CA VAL A 20 -51.71 23.50 -3.46
C VAL A 20 -50.80 24.04 -4.56
N ALA A 21 -51.36 24.87 -5.43
CA ALA A 21 -50.71 25.32 -6.65
C ALA A 21 -49.84 26.57 -6.45
N GLY A 22 -49.08 26.96 -7.48
CA GLY A 22 -48.30 28.19 -7.55
C GLY A 22 -48.99 29.41 -6.94
N GLY A 23 -48.37 30.03 -5.94
CA GLY A 23 -48.89 31.22 -5.25
C GLY A 23 -49.96 30.94 -4.18
N GLN A 24 -50.28 29.68 -3.89
CA GLN A 24 -51.21 29.29 -2.81
C GLN A 24 -50.45 28.82 -1.57
N VAL A 25 -51.03 29.06 -0.39
CA VAL A 25 -50.52 28.62 0.91
C VAL A 25 -51.64 27.95 1.71
N THR A 26 -51.40 26.79 2.28
CA THR A 26 -52.27 26.16 3.30
C THR A 26 -51.49 25.95 4.61
N SER A 27 -52.20 25.65 5.70
CA SER A 27 -51.59 25.54 7.02
C SER A 27 -52.40 24.67 7.98
N GLY A 28 -51.73 23.84 8.79
CA GLY A 28 -52.34 23.02 9.83
C GLY A 28 -53.24 21.89 9.29
N ASP A 29 -53.00 21.45 8.06
CA ASP A 29 -53.80 20.42 7.39
C ASP A 29 -53.50 19.02 7.98
N LEU A 30 -54.52 18.16 8.04
CA LEU A 30 -54.49 16.86 8.70
C LEU A 30 -54.72 15.73 7.67
N VAL A 31 -53.75 14.83 7.50
CA VAL A 31 -53.70 13.84 6.43
C VAL A 31 -53.69 12.42 6.99
N TYR A 32 -54.73 11.61 6.75
CA TYR A 32 -54.80 10.23 7.25
C TYR A 32 -55.46 9.22 6.28
N GLY A 33 -54.76 8.11 6.04
CA GLY A 33 -55.17 7.02 5.15
C GLY A 33 -55.92 5.89 5.88
N LEU A 34 -57.03 6.20 6.57
CA LEU A 34 -57.86 5.20 7.26
C LEU A 34 -58.16 3.99 6.35
N ASN A 35 -57.73 2.80 6.78
CA ASN A 35 -57.91 1.52 6.08
C ASN A 35 -57.35 1.44 4.64
N GLY A 36 -56.60 2.44 4.17
CA GLY A 36 -56.27 2.63 2.73
C GLY A 36 -54.99 1.95 2.22
N GLY A 37 -54.14 1.46 3.12
CA GLY A 37 -52.86 0.80 2.76
C GLY A 37 -51.93 1.66 1.91
N THR A 38 -51.12 1.00 1.08
CA THR A 38 -50.30 1.62 0.02
C THR A 38 -51.12 2.11 -1.18
N ASP A 39 -52.35 1.62 -1.31
CA ASP A 39 -53.06 1.61 -2.59
C ASP A 39 -53.99 2.81 -2.73
N HIS A 40 -54.49 3.33 -1.61
CA HIS A 40 -55.33 4.53 -1.52
C HIS A 40 -54.81 5.53 -0.46
N PRO A 41 -53.56 6.04 -0.59
CA PRO A 41 -53.02 7.02 0.34
C PRO A 41 -53.85 8.30 0.38
N ALA A 42 -53.84 8.99 1.52
CA ALA A 42 -54.30 10.36 1.64
C ALA A 42 -53.13 11.28 1.30
N VAL A 43 -53.27 12.19 0.32
CA VAL A 43 -52.14 13.00 -0.17
C VAL A 43 -52.44 14.50 -0.12
N ASP A 44 -51.54 15.27 0.48
CA ASP A 44 -51.52 16.73 0.39
C ASP A 44 -50.29 17.17 -0.40
N LEU A 45 -50.49 17.74 -1.61
CA LEU A 45 -49.39 18.01 -2.55
C LEU A 45 -49.20 19.51 -2.80
N ALA A 46 -48.11 20.06 -2.28
CA ALA A 46 -47.57 21.35 -2.68
C ALA A 46 -46.90 21.22 -4.05
N SER A 47 -47.47 21.85 -5.08
CA SER A 47 -46.93 21.88 -6.45
C SER A 47 -46.78 23.32 -6.93
N GLY A 48 -45.64 23.93 -6.60
CA GLY A 48 -45.38 25.37 -6.71
C GLY A 48 -46.02 26.22 -5.59
N GLY A 49 -46.91 25.63 -4.79
CA GLY A 49 -47.48 26.25 -3.59
C GLY A 49 -46.73 25.90 -2.30
N ILE A 50 -47.29 26.30 -1.16
CA ILE A 50 -46.71 26.06 0.18
C ILE A 50 -47.72 25.36 1.09
N ILE A 51 -47.33 24.26 1.75
CA ILE A 51 -48.06 23.65 2.87
C ILE A 51 -47.29 23.96 4.17
N SER A 52 -47.97 24.38 5.23
CA SER A 52 -47.33 24.69 6.52
C SER A 52 -47.91 23.87 7.68
N GLY A 53 -47.08 23.42 8.62
CA GLY A 53 -47.53 22.81 9.88
C GLY A 53 -48.41 21.56 9.76
N ALA A 54 -48.44 20.89 8.61
CA ALA A 54 -49.34 19.77 8.35
C ALA A 54 -49.01 18.53 9.21
N THR A 55 -50.03 17.74 9.54
CA THR A 55 -49.89 16.51 10.34
C THR A 55 -50.25 15.29 9.50
N ALA A 56 -49.28 14.42 9.25
CA ALA A 56 -49.48 13.13 8.59
C ALA A 56 -49.66 12.02 9.64
N LEU A 57 -50.72 11.22 9.54
CA LEU A 57 -50.95 10.01 10.34
C LEU A 57 -50.86 8.77 9.44
N SER A 58 -51.13 7.56 9.96
CA SER A 58 -51.09 6.30 9.19
C SER A 58 -51.67 6.41 7.77
N GLY A 59 -50.86 6.10 6.75
CA GLY A 59 -51.25 6.14 5.33
C GLY A 59 -51.48 7.55 4.74
N GLY A 60 -51.12 8.61 5.46
CA GLY A 60 -51.12 9.99 4.99
C GLY A 60 -49.75 10.44 4.49
N VAL A 61 -49.72 11.21 3.41
CA VAL A 61 -48.50 11.72 2.77
C VAL A 61 -48.61 13.24 2.57
N VAL A 62 -47.67 14.00 3.13
CA VAL A 62 -47.50 15.44 2.86
C VAL A 62 -46.34 15.62 1.89
N ALA A 63 -46.62 16.03 0.66
CA ALA A 63 -45.68 16.02 -0.45
C ALA A 63 -45.39 17.42 -0.99
N ALA A 64 -44.14 17.65 -1.39
CA ALA A 64 -43.69 18.79 -2.17
C ALA A 64 -43.16 18.33 -3.53
N ALA A 65 -43.54 19.01 -4.61
CA ALA A 65 -42.99 18.81 -5.94
C ALA A 65 -42.99 20.08 -6.80
N ALA A 66 -42.22 20.09 -7.89
CA ALA A 66 -42.24 21.12 -8.94
C ALA A 66 -42.20 22.56 -8.38
N ASN A 67 -41.16 22.87 -7.60
CA ASN A 67 -40.95 24.13 -6.86
C ASN A 67 -41.97 24.39 -5.71
N GLY A 68 -42.75 23.38 -5.33
CA GLY A 68 -43.58 23.41 -4.12
C GLY A 68 -42.74 23.22 -2.86
N THR A 69 -43.22 23.75 -1.74
CA THR A 69 -42.55 23.67 -0.43
C THR A 69 -43.50 23.16 0.64
N THR A 70 -43.02 22.32 1.56
CA THR A 70 -43.69 22.09 2.86
C THR A 70 -42.82 22.63 3.99
N TYR A 71 -43.42 23.21 5.02
CA TYR A 71 -42.70 23.87 6.11
C TYR A 71 -43.25 23.47 7.50
N GLY A 72 -42.40 22.95 8.38
CA GLY A 72 -42.79 22.39 9.66
C GLY A 72 -43.67 21.14 9.52
N GLY A 73 -44.48 20.88 10.54
CA GLY A 73 -45.41 19.74 10.58
C GLY A 73 -44.81 18.48 11.20
N THR A 74 -45.65 17.45 11.37
CA THR A 74 -45.27 16.20 12.05
C THR A 74 -45.89 14.97 11.41
N ALA A 75 -45.10 13.92 11.20
CA ALA A 75 -45.56 12.61 10.76
C ALA A 75 -45.57 11.60 11.91
N TYR A 76 -46.71 10.95 12.10
CA TYR A 76 -46.98 9.92 13.11
C TYR A 76 -47.37 8.60 12.46
N GLU A 77 -47.06 7.51 13.16
CA GLU A 77 -47.37 6.15 12.71
C GLU A 77 -46.75 5.84 11.34
N SER A 78 -47.50 5.33 10.36
CA SER A 78 -47.01 5.18 8.97
C SER A 78 -47.27 6.41 8.08
N GLY A 79 -47.49 7.58 8.67
CA GLY A 79 -47.55 8.84 7.93
C GLY A 79 -46.17 9.25 7.41
N SER A 80 -46.13 10.06 6.35
CA SER A 80 -44.87 10.50 5.75
C SER A 80 -44.86 11.90 5.17
N PHE A 81 -43.64 12.45 5.05
CA PHE A 81 -43.34 13.60 4.19
C PHE A 81 -42.59 13.14 2.94
N ALA A 82 -42.77 13.84 1.81
CA ALA A 82 -42.09 13.53 0.56
C ALA A 82 -41.60 14.80 -0.17
N ALA A 83 -40.33 14.83 -0.57
CA ALA A 83 -39.77 15.82 -1.48
C ALA A 83 -39.45 15.15 -2.82
N LEU A 84 -40.11 15.58 -3.90
CA LEU A 84 -40.04 14.94 -5.23
C LEU A 84 -39.80 15.98 -6.33
N ASN A 85 -38.92 15.74 -7.30
CA ASN A 85 -38.81 16.55 -8.54
C ASN A 85 -38.84 18.09 -8.31
N GLN A 86 -37.79 18.68 -7.73
CA GLN A 86 -37.74 20.10 -7.30
C GLN A 86 -38.70 20.48 -6.15
N GLY A 87 -39.23 19.51 -5.41
CA GLY A 87 -39.94 19.76 -4.16
C GLY A 87 -38.99 19.99 -2.98
N VAL A 88 -39.40 20.84 -2.02
CA VAL A 88 -38.64 21.11 -0.80
C VAL A 88 -39.46 20.80 0.45
N VAL A 89 -38.92 19.98 1.36
CA VAL A 89 -39.49 19.75 2.70
C VAL A 89 -38.60 20.46 3.74
N ILE A 90 -39.15 21.33 4.58
CA ILE A 90 -38.41 22.10 5.58
C ILE A 90 -38.95 21.79 6.98
N SER A 91 -38.09 21.48 7.94
CA SER A 91 -38.42 21.34 9.38
C SER A 91 -39.56 20.36 9.75
N ALA A 92 -39.87 19.39 8.89
CA ALA A 92 -40.82 18.33 9.21
C ALA A 92 -40.29 17.41 10.31
N THR A 93 -41.13 17.09 11.30
CA THR A 93 -40.80 16.17 12.40
C THR A 93 -41.28 14.76 12.07
N ILE A 94 -40.40 13.76 12.11
CA ILE A 94 -40.70 12.38 11.68
C ILE A 94 -40.59 11.48 12.91
N THR A 95 -41.73 11.01 13.43
CA THR A 95 -41.76 10.22 14.67
C THR A 95 -41.60 8.71 14.42
N SER A 96 -41.74 7.88 15.45
CA SER A 96 -41.50 6.44 15.35
C SER A 96 -42.46 5.74 14.36
N ARG A 97 -41.89 4.93 13.45
CA ARG A 97 -42.50 4.30 12.27
C ARG A 97 -42.79 5.23 11.08
N ALA A 98 -42.64 6.55 11.23
CA ALA A 98 -42.99 7.52 10.20
C ALA A 98 -41.88 7.70 9.16
N GLY A 99 -42.24 8.19 7.96
CA GLY A 99 -41.31 8.29 6.83
C GLY A 99 -40.99 9.73 6.38
N LEU A 100 -39.77 9.93 5.91
CA LEU A 100 -39.39 11.03 5.02
C LEU A 100 -38.81 10.44 3.74
N ALA A 101 -39.38 10.78 2.59
CA ALA A 101 -38.86 10.42 1.28
C ALA A 101 -38.24 11.65 0.59
N VAL A 102 -37.07 11.51 -0.03
CA VAL A 102 -36.46 12.57 -0.86
C VAL A 102 -35.89 11.97 -2.14
N GLY A 103 -36.31 12.42 -3.32
CA GLY A 103 -35.74 11.93 -4.57
C GLY A 103 -36.42 12.46 -5.83
N ASN A 104 -36.17 11.81 -6.97
CA ASN A 104 -36.77 12.13 -8.26
C ASN A 104 -37.50 10.92 -8.86
N LEU A 105 -38.65 11.16 -9.50
CA LEU A 105 -39.44 10.14 -10.19
C LEU A 105 -38.99 9.99 -11.64
N SER A 106 -38.70 8.75 -12.06
CA SER A 106 -38.33 8.43 -13.44
C SER A 106 -39.41 8.91 -14.44
N GLY A 107 -38.98 9.67 -15.46
CA GLY A 107 -39.87 10.23 -16.48
C GLY A 107 -40.30 11.69 -16.26
N TYR A 108 -39.95 12.30 -15.12
CA TYR A 108 -40.18 13.72 -14.86
C TYR A 108 -38.88 14.53 -14.91
N ASN A 109 -38.83 15.54 -15.78
CA ASN A 109 -37.69 16.44 -15.88
C ASN A 109 -37.72 17.50 -14.75
N GLY A 110 -36.75 17.45 -13.84
CA GLY A 110 -36.55 18.46 -12.81
C GLY A 110 -35.19 18.35 -12.13
N ALA A 111 -34.70 19.44 -11.55
CA ALA A 111 -33.57 19.41 -10.62
C ALA A 111 -33.92 18.63 -9.33
N GLN A 112 -32.91 18.36 -8.51
CA GLN A 112 -33.05 17.55 -7.29
C GLN A 112 -34.11 18.14 -6.34
N ALA A 113 -34.92 17.25 -5.75
CA ALA A 113 -35.68 17.57 -4.56
C ALA A 113 -34.76 17.79 -3.34
N SER A 114 -35.29 18.26 -2.22
CA SER A 114 -34.52 18.43 -0.99
C SER A 114 -35.38 18.34 0.26
N ALA A 115 -34.81 17.81 1.34
CA ALA A 115 -35.27 18.10 2.69
C ALA A 115 -34.23 18.94 3.44
N ILE A 116 -34.68 19.90 4.24
CA ILE A 116 -33.87 20.90 4.94
C ILE A 116 -34.26 20.87 6.43
N ALA A 117 -33.29 20.59 7.30
CA ALA A 117 -33.48 20.53 8.75
C ALA A 117 -34.67 19.67 9.26
N PRO A 118 -34.96 18.46 8.72
CA PRO A 118 -36.01 17.60 9.28
C PRO A 118 -35.62 17.06 10.67
N HIS A 119 -36.60 16.95 11.56
CA HIS A 119 -36.44 16.39 12.90
C HIS A 119 -36.86 14.92 12.93
N VAL A 120 -35.99 14.02 12.46
CA VAL A 120 -36.24 12.57 12.53
C VAL A 120 -35.93 12.06 13.93
N LEU A 121 -36.90 11.41 14.55
CA LEU A 121 -36.84 10.87 15.92
C LEU A 121 -36.64 9.36 15.91
N ASN A 122 -36.43 8.77 17.10
CA ASN A 122 -36.16 7.34 17.27
C ASN A 122 -37.22 6.43 16.61
N GLY A 123 -36.78 5.55 15.71
CA GLY A 123 -37.61 4.66 14.91
C GLY A 123 -38.32 5.30 13.71
N GLY A 124 -38.08 6.59 13.42
CA GLY A 124 -38.43 7.20 12.13
C GLY A 124 -37.50 6.75 11.00
N GLN A 125 -37.94 6.87 9.75
CA GLN A 125 -37.23 6.39 8.56
C GLN A 125 -37.02 7.54 7.56
N ALA A 126 -35.83 7.63 6.96
CA ALA A 126 -35.49 8.64 5.95
C ALA A 126 -34.94 7.97 4.68
N ILE A 127 -35.81 7.73 3.69
CA ILE A 127 -35.48 7.01 2.46
C ILE A 127 -35.11 8.03 1.37
N VAL A 128 -33.84 8.01 0.94
CA VAL A 128 -33.31 9.00 -0.01
C VAL A 128 -32.87 8.34 -1.31
N GLY A 129 -33.29 8.94 -2.43
CA GLY A 129 -32.97 8.54 -3.79
C GLY A 129 -32.63 9.76 -4.65
N GLY A 130 -31.49 10.41 -4.37
CA GLY A 130 -30.94 11.45 -5.24
C GLY A 130 -30.62 12.81 -4.63
N GLY A 131 -30.28 12.89 -3.33
CA GLY A 131 -29.71 14.10 -2.71
C GLY A 131 -30.55 14.66 -1.56
N PHE A 132 -29.91 14.89 -0.42
CA PHE A 132 -30.48 15.41 0.82
C PHE A 132 -29.40 16.25 1.53
N THR A 133 -29.76 17.37 2.18
CA THR A 133 -28.75 18.30 2.74
C THR A 133 -29.10 18.77 4.14
N ILE A 134 -28.31 18.37 5.14
CA ILE A 134 -28.43 18.87 6.52
C ILE A 134 -27.50 20.07 6.71
N LYS A 135 -28.02 21.17 7.27
CA LYS A 135 -27.23 22.35 7.66
C LYS A 135 -27.50 22.69 9.12
N GLY A 136 -26.45 22.76 9.95
CA GLY A 136 -26.54 23.30 11.32
C GLY A 136 -27.48 22.57 12.30
N GLN A 137 -27.81 21.30 12.06
CA GLN A 137 -28.80 20.53 12.83
C GLN A 137 -28.38 19.07 13.03
N THR A 138 -28.98 18.41 14.02
CA THR A 138 -28.71 17.00 14.36
C THR A 138 -29.80 16.06 13.85
N PHE A 139 -29.41 15.05 13.07
CA PHE A 139 -30.21 13.85 12.80
C PHE A 139 -29.80 12.76 13.82
N ALA A 140 -30.75 12.09 14.47
CA ALA A 140 -30.43 11.07 15.48
C ALA A 140 -31.45 9.90 15.49
N GLY A 141 -30.97 8.67 15.30
CA GLY A 141 -31.85 7.50 15.34
C GLY A 141 -31.20 6.18 14.93
N SER A 142 -32.04 5.13 14.93
CA SER A 142 -31.73 3.75 14.52
C SER A 142 -32.25 3.41 13.11
N GLY A 143 -32.51 4.43 12.30
CA GLY A 143 -32.99 4.28 10.91
C GLY A 143 -31.86 4.01 9.91
N VAL A 144 -32.25 3.77 8.66
CA VAL A 144 -31.31 3.76 7.52
C VAL A 144 -31.23 5.16 6.92
N VAL A 145 -30.01 5.59 6.61
CA VAL A 145 -29.65 6.76 5.78
C VAL A 145 -28.86 6.25 4.58
N SER A 146 -28.96 6.92 3.44
CA SER A 146 -28.34 6.47 2.18
C SER A 146 -28.08 7.67 1.26
N GLY A 147 -26.89 8.27 1.38
CA GLY A 147 -26.52 9.47 0.64
C GLY A 147 -26.99 10.75 1.31
N GLY A 148 -26.22 11.81 1.09
CA GLY A 148 -26.54 13.17 1.54
C GLY A 148 -25.31 14.06 1.62
N THR A 149 -25.54 15.35 1.87
CA THR A 149 -24.52 16.35 2.16
C THR A 149 -24.77 16.92 3.55
N PHE A 150 -23.90 16.59 4.49
CA PHE A 150 -23.94 17.06 5.87
C PHE A 150 -22.99 18.24 5.97
N GLU A 151 -23.53 19.46 5.88
CA GLU A 151 -22.76 20.70 5.83
C GLU A 151 -22.12 21.04 7.18
N VAL A 152 -21.15 21.97 7.19
CA VAL A 152 -20.45 22.40 8.41
C VAL A 152 -21.44 22.77 9.53
N GLY A 153 -21.22 22.20 10.72
CA GLY A 153 -22.09 22.38 11.89
C GLY A 153 -23.35 21.51 11.92
N SER A 154 -23.61 20.68 10.89
CA SER A 154 -24.58 19.58 11.03
C SER A 154 -23.99 18.41 11.83
N THR A 155 -24.87 17.55 12.36
CA THR A 155 -24.48 16.30 13.01
C THR A 155 -25.41 15.17 12.60
N GLU A 156 -24.85 13.99 12.38
CA GLU A 156 -25.57 12.73 12.32
C GLU A 156 -25.18 11.87 13.51
N GLN A 157 -26.15 11.26 14.18
CA GLN A 157 -25.92 10.34 15.29
C GLN A 157 -26.67 9.03 15.05
N LEU A 158 -25.94 8.06 14.50
CA LEU A 158 -26.42 6.70 14.29
C LEU A 158 -26.42 5.98 15.65
N ALA A 159 -27.60 5.59 16.10
CA ALA A 159 -27.82 4.77 17.30
C ALA A 159 -27.78 3.28 16.95
N SER A 160 -27.84 2.39 17.95
CA SER A 160 -27.89 0.94 17.74
C SER A 160 -28.99 0.52 16.74
N GLY A 161 -28.62 -0.26 15.72
CA GLY A 161 -29.46 -0.63 14.58
C GLY A 161 -29.47 0.38 13.42
N GLY A 162 -28.99 1.60 13.63
CA GLY A 162 -28.87 2.63 12.60
C GLY A 162 -27.78 2.29 11.58
N THR A 163 -28.04 2.62 10.31
CA THR A 163 -27.13 2.32 9.19
C THR A 163 -27.03 3.54 8.26
N ASP A 164 -25.82 4.04 8.01
CA ASP A 164 -25.55 4.99 6.91
C ASP A 164 -24.87 4.27 5.73
N ILE A 165 -25.28 4.63 4.50
CA ILE A 165 -24.74 4.12 3.24
C ILE A 165 -24.41 5.28 2.31
N GLY A 166 -23.25 5.90 2.58
CA GLY A 166 -22.65 6.96 1.79
C GLY A 166 -23.13 8.35 2.20
N GLY A 167 -22.23 9.33 2.17
CA GLY A 167 -22.55 10.73 2.47
C GLY A 167 -21.32 11.61 2.28
N ILE A 168 -21.53 12.91 2.15
CA ILE A 168 -20.48 13.92 2.03
C ILE A 168 -20.57 14.84 3.25
N PHE A 169 -19.57 14.78 4.13
CA PHE A 169 -19.59 15.41 5.44
C PHE A 169 -18.55 16.54 5.52
N GLY A 170 -19.07 17.77 5.63
CA GLY A 170 -18.41 18.90 6.29
C GLY A 170 -18.84 19.05 7.77
N GLY A 171 -19.92 18.38 8.18
CA GLY A 171 -20.38 18.24 9.56
C GLY A 171 -19.82 16.99 10.25
N THR A 172 -20.46 16.58 11.34
CA THR A 172 -20.03 15.43 12.16
C THR A 172 -20.92 14.20 11.95
N GLN A 173 -20.36 13.00 11.81
CA GLN A 173 -21.07 11.71 11.97
C GLN A 173 -20.63 11.04 13.27
N VAL A 174 -21.56 10.50 14.05
CA VAL A 174 -21.31 9.72 15.26
C VAL A 174 -21.90 8.31 15.08
N VAL A 175 -21.02 7.30 15.06
CA VAL A 175 -21.40 5.89 14.84
C VAL A 175 -21.34 5.16 16.17
N SER A 176 -22.50 5.06 16.84
CA SER A 176 -22.61 4.53 18.21
C SER A 176 -22.55 2.99 18.26
N SER A 177 -22.46 2.42 19.46
CA SER A 177 -22.51 0.96 19.65
C SER A 177 -23.72 0.29 18.97
N GLY A 178 -23.44 -0.70 18.11
CA GLY A 178 -24.43 -1.39 17.29
C GLY A 178 -24.92 -0.63 16.05
N ALA A 179 -24.32 0.51 15.70
CA ALA A 179 -24.55 1.22 14.45
C ALA A 179 -23.52 0.84 13.37
N LEU A 180 -23.91 1.04 12.10
CA LEU A 180 -23.09 0.81 10.92
C LEU A 180 -22.98 2.09 10.07
N ALA A 181 -21.79 2.42 9.58
CA ALA A 181 -21.58 3.42 8.54
C ALA A 181 -20.76 2.83 7.38
N VAL A 182 -21.12 3.17 6.14
CA VAL A 182 -20.52 2.60 4.93
C VAL A 182 -20.24 3.72 3.93
N ARG A 183 -19.02 3.81 3.37
CA ARG A 183 -18.67 4.71 2.25
C ARG A 183 -18.87 6.22 2.50
N GLY A 184 -18.85 6.67 3.76
CA GLY A 184 -18.90 8.10 4.12
C GLY A 184 -17.62 8.86 3.72
N ILE A 185 -17.77 10.04 3.15
CA ILE A 185 -16.69 10.91 2.65
C ILE A 185 -16.63 12.18 3.49
N PHE A 186 -15.55 12.41 4.22
CA PHE A 186 -15.37 13.53 5.15
C PHE A 186 -14.36 14.53 4.57
N SER A 187 -14.87 15.69 4.15
CA SER A 187 -14.11 16.81 3.60
C SER A 187 -14.34 18.02 4.50
N ALA A 188 -13.36 18.32 5.35
CA ALA A 188 -13.47 19.19 6.54
C ALA A 188 -14.44 18.71 7.65
N GLY A 189 -15.26 17.68 7.43
CA GLY A 189 -16.11 17.06 8.44
C GLY A 189 -15.40 16.04 9.35
N VAL A 190 -16.13 15.50 10.32
CA VAL A 190 -15.59 14.60 11.36
C VAL A 190 -16.41 13.30 11.46
N GLN A 191 -15.76 12.15 11.51
CA GLN A 191 -16.40 10.86 11.85
C GLN A 191 -15.93 10.39 13.24
N LEU A 192 -16.87 10.10 14.14
CA LEU A 192 -16.62 9.61 15.51
C LEU A 192 -17.22 8.21 15.67
N VAL A 193 -16.40 7.18 15.53
CA VAL A 193 -16.81 5.77 15.65
C VAL A 193 -16.60 5.31 17.08
N GLN A 194 -17.70 5.15 17.82
CA GLN A 194 -17.75 5.01 19.28
C GLN A 194 -18.54 3.75 19.65
N GLY A 195 -17.87 2.60 19.58
CA GLY A 195 -18.46 1.26 19.75
C GLY A 195 -19.18 0.72 18.50
N GLY A 196 -19.41 1.54 17.47
CA GLY A 196 -20.00 1.13 16.19
C GLY A 196 -18.99 0.60 15.17
N LEU A 197 -19.47 0.28 13.97
CA LEU A 197 -18.64 -0.14 12.83
C LEU A 197 -18.73 0.89 11.71
N ALA A 198 -17.59 1.40 11.25
CA ALA A 198 -17.48 2.14 9.98
C ALA A 198 -16.72 1.32 8.94
N SER A 199 -17.06 1.51 7.66
CA SER A 199 -16.43 0.78 6.55
C SER A 199 -16.25 1.68 5.32
N SER A 200 -15.13 1.50 4.62
CA SER A 200 -14.76 2.23 3.39
C SER A 200 -14.90 3.75 3.50
N SER A 201 -14.69 4.30 4.70
CA SER A 201 -14.76 5.75 4.92
C SER A 201 -13.54 6.44 4.34
N VAL A 202 -13.71 7.66 3.82
CA VAL A 202 -12.66 8.45 3.17
C VAL A 202 -12.55 9.79 3.86
N VAL A 203 -11.37 10.17 4.34
CA VAL A 203 -11.12 11.49 4.94
C VAL A 203 -10.10 12.29 4.12
N SER A 204 -10.36 13.55 3.85
CA SER A 204 -9.47 14.43 3.07
C SER A 204 -9.75 15.91 3.36
N ALA A 205 -8.90 16.82 2.87
CA ALA A 205 -9.15 18.27 2.86
C ALA A 205 -9.58 18.87 4.24
N GLY A 206 -8.88 18.50 5.32
CA GLY A 206 -9.18 18.88 6.70
C GLY A 206 -10.13 17.93 7.44
N GLY A 207 -10.69 16.94 6.76
CA GLY A 207 -11.58 15.94 7.34
C GLY A 207 -10.86 15.02 8.33
N THR A 208 -11.56 14.63 9.40
CA THR A 208 -11.01 13.81 10.49
C THR A 208 -11.87 12.58 10.74
N VAL A 209 -11.25 11.44 11.06
CA VAL A 209 -11.94 10.26 11.60
C VAL A 209 -11.32 9.84 12.94
N VAL A 210 -12.15 9.34 13.85
CA VAL A 210 -11.75 8.91 15.19
C VAL A 210 -12.38 7.55 15.50
N ALA A 211 -11.55 6.52 15.71
CA ALA A 211 -11.96 5.23 16.28
C ALA A 211 -11.69 5.22 17.79
N GLY A 212 -12.64 4.81 18.62
CA GLY A 212 -12.44 4.68 20.07
C GLY A 212 -13.59 3.97 20.78
N ASN A 213 -13.41 3.64 22.06
CA ASN A 213 -14.46 3.07 22.92
C ASN A 213 -15.15 1.82 22.33
N GLY A 214 -14.38 0.90 21.74
CA GLY A 214 -14.87 -0.30 21.04
C GLY A 214 -15.18 -0.08 19.55
N GLY A 215 -15.05 1.15 19.05
CA GLY A 215 -15.34 1.49 17.65
C GLY A 215 -14.35 0.84 16.68
N THR A 216 -14.88 0.20 15.64
CA THR A 216 -14.08 -0.48 14.61
C THR A 216 -14.24 0.23 13.26
N ILE A 217 -13.15 0.39 12.51
CA ILE A 217 -13.16 0.95 11.15
C ILE A 217 -12.42 0.01 10.20
N SER A 218 -13.01 -0.32 9.05
CA SER A 218 -12.40 -1.21 8.05
C SER A 218 -12.27 -0.52 6.68
N GLY A 219 -11.09 -0.59 6.05
CA GLY A 219 -10.87 -0.02 4.72
C GLY A 219 -10.87 1.52 4.69
N LEU A 220 -10.36 2.17 5.74
CA LEU A 220 -10.27 3.63 5.84
C LEU A 220 -9.25 4.20 4.85
N THR A 221 -9.62 5.17 4.03
CA THR A 221 -8.69 5.95 3.21
C THR A 221 -8.45 7.34 3.80
N ILE A 222 -7.19 7.67 4.10
CA ILE A 222 -6.75 8.98 4.58
C ILE A 222 -6.02 9.69 3.43
N GLY A 223 -6.74 10.56 2.74
CA GLY A 223 -6.24 11.38 1.62
C GLY A 223 -5.54 12.66 2.06
N SER A 224 -5.08 13.45 1.08
CA SER A 224 -4.37 14.72 1.32
C SER A 224 -5.11 15.67 2.26
N GLY A 225 -4.48 16.01 3.39
CA GLY A 225 -5.03 16.85 4.44
C GLY A 225 -6.09 16.19 5.32
N GLY A 226 -6.34 14.88 5.16
CA GLY A 226 -7.17 14.10 6.06
C GLY A 226 -6.39 13.59 7.27
N THR A 227 -7.08 13.41 8.40
CA THR A 227 -6.50 12.87 9.64
C THR A 227 -7.29 11.66 10.14
N GLY A 228 -6.61 10.56 10.48
CA GLY A 228 -7.20 9.41 11.16
C GLY A 228 -6.61 9.22 12.55
N LEU A 229 -7.46 9.16 13.58
CA LEU A 229 -7.08 8.99 14.99
C LEU A 229 -7.61 7.66 15.52
N THR A 230 -6.71 6.74 15.90
CA THR A 230 -7.08 5.51 16.61
C THR A 230 -6.82 5.71 18.09
N LEU A 231 -7.87 5.82 18.91
CA LEU A 231 -7.82 6.09 20.35
C LEU A 231 -8.05 4.81 21.16
N SER A 232 -8.01 4.92 22.49
CA SER A 232 -8.20 3.79 23.41
C SER A 232 -9.45 2.97 23.10
N GLY A 233 -9.27 1.66 22.94
CA GLY A 233 -10.32 0.72 22.56
C GLY A 233 -10.81 0.85 21.11
N GLY A 234 -10.20 1.70 20.29
CA GLY A 234 -10.47 1.80 18.86
C GLY A 234 -9.65 0.79 18.06
N LEU A 235 -10.28 0.19 17.04
CA LEU A 235 -9.64 -0.72 16.09
C LEU A 235 -9.76 -0.19 14.66
N VAL A 236 -8.66 -0.11 13.92
CA VAL A 236 -8.69 0.17 12.48
C VAL A 236 -8.03 -0.98 11.71
N VAL A 237 -8.69 -1.43 10.64
CA VAL A 237 -8.26 -2.55 9.80
C VAL A 237 -8.13 -2.10 8.35
N ASN A 238 -7.02 -2.46 7.70
CA ASN A 238 -6.72 -2.20 6.29
C ASN A 238 -6.85 -0.71 5.92
N GLN A 239 -6.26 0.21 6.71
CA GLN A 239 -6.24 1.63 6.37
C GLN A 239 -5.19 1.95 5.30
N LEU A 240 -5.53 2.83 4.36
CA LEU A 240 -4.62 3.42 3.39
C LEU A 240 -4.30 4.86 3.80
N VAL A 241 -3.04 5.13 4.15
CA VAL A 241 -2.52 6.48 4.37
C VAL A 241 -1.91 6.96 3.06
N ALA A 242 -2.63 7.81 2.33
CA ALA A 242 -2.21 8.34 1.03
C ALA A 242 -1.39 9.63 1.18
N ALA A 243 -0.90 10.15 0.05
CA ALA A 243 -0.08 11.37 -0.01
C ALA A 243 -0.71 12.54 0.78
N ARG A 244 0.06 13.08 1.74
CA ARG A 244 -0.32 14.15 2.68
C ARG A 244 -1.48 13.80 3.62
N GLY A 245 -1.83 12.54 3.76
CA GLY A 245 -2.69 12.02 4.83
C GLY A 245 -1.88 11.71 6.11
N LEU A 246 -2.51 11.88 7.27
CA LEU A 246 -1.91 11.59 8.57
C LEU A 246 -2.74 10.55 9.35
N ALA A 247 -2.13 9.44 9.74
CA ALA A 247 -2.66 8.53 10.74
C ALA A 247 -1.96 8.72 12.09
N VAL A 248 -2.70 8.63 13.20
CA VAL A 248 -2.15 8.64 14.56
C VAL A 248 -2.76 7.50 15.37
N VAL A 249 -1.90 6.65 15.95
CA VAL A 249 -2.30 5.50 16.77
C VAL A 249 -1.91 5.78 18.22
N SER A 250 -2.92 6.10 19.03
CA SER A 250 -2.80 6.55 20.41
C SER A 250 -2.84 5.41 21.43
N SER A 251 -2.53 5.72 22.69
CA SER A 251 -2.54 4.77 23.81
C SER A 251 -3.83 3.93 23.86
N GLY A 252 -3.68 2.61 23.81
CA GLY A 252 -4.79 1.65 23.79
C GLY A 252 -5.53 1.51 22.46
N GLY A 253 -5.10 2.21 21.41
CA GLY A 253 -5.61 2.08 20.04
C GLY A 253 -4.82 1.04 19.24
N VAL A 254 -5.52 0.31 18.36
CA VAL A 254 -4.95 -0.81 17.59
C VAL A 254 -5.20 -0.63 16.09
N VAL A 255 -4.16 -0.81 15.29
CA VAL A 255 -4.25 -0.85 13.82
C VAL A 255 -3.73 -2.19 13.28
N SER A 256 -4.38 -2.72 12.24
CA SER A 256 -3.97 -3.93 11.53
C SER A 256 -4.01 -3.73 10.02
N GLY A 257 -2.97 -4.15 9.29
CA GLY A 257 -2.92 -4.12 7.82
C GLY A 257 -2.81 -2.72 7.20
N ALA A 258 -2.25 -1.74 7.91
CA ALA A 258 -2.08 -0.38 7.37
C ALA A 258 -1.17 -0.38 6.13
N THR A 259 -1.55 0.34 5.08
CA THR A 259 -0.69 0.64 3.93
C THR A 259 -0.35 2.12 3.93
N ILE A 260 0.93 2.45 4.03
CA ILE A 260 1.43 3.83 4.08
C ILE A 260 2.07 4.12 2.73
N ALA A 261 1.38 4.88 1.89
CA ALA A 261 1.80 5.19 0.53
C ALA A 261 2.74 6.39 0.46
N SER A 262 3.26 6.68 -0.75
CA SER A 262 4.17 7.80 -1.01
C SER A 262 3.61 9.14 -0.49
N GLY A 263 4.36 9.81 0.39
CA GLY A 263 3.98 11.05 1.05
C GLY A 263 2.93 10.91 2.15
N GLY A 264 2.49 9.70 2.50
CA GLY A 264 1.63 9.42 3.66
C GLY A 264 2.45 9.19 4.93
N SER A 265 1.89 9.56 6.09
CA SER A 265 2.58 9.43 7.39
C SER A 265 1.68 8.79 8.45
N GLU A 266 2.20 7.78 9.15
CA GLU A 266 1.57 7.19 10.33
C GLU A 266 2.45 7.44 11.57
N ALA A 267 1.85 7.94 12.64
CA ALA A 267 2.50 8.18 13.93
C ALA A 267 1.93 7.24 15.01
N VAL A 268 2.71 6.25 15.41
CA VAL A 268 2.39 5.36 16.54
C VAL A 268 2.96 5.99 17.80
N ILE A 269 2.09 6.51 18.67
CA ILE A 269 2.49 7.16 19.93
C ILE A 269 2.41 6.17 21.11
N SER A 270 2.86 6.61 22.29
CA SER A 270 3.05 5.72 23.46
C SER A 270 1.78 4.92 23.82
N GLY A 271 1.92 3.59 23.93
CA GLY A 271 0.83 2.64 24.17
C GLY A 271 -0.05 2.32 22.95
N GLY A 272 0.21 2.90 21.78
CA GLY A 272 -0.43 2.52 20.51
C GLY A 272 0.19 1.26 19.92
N VAL A 273 -0.63 0.46 19.23
CA VAL A 273 -0.22 -0.83 18.65
C VAL A 273 -0.55 -0.90 17.16
N VAL A 274 0.44 -1.23 16.32
CA VAL A 274 0.25 -1.50 14.89
C VAL A 274 0.72 -2.91 14.54
N SER A 275 0.01 -3.57 13.64
CA SER A 275 0.32 -4.91 13.15
C SER A 275 0.20 -5.01 11.63
N GLY A 276 1.14 -5.69 10.97
CA GLY A 276 1.08 -5.98 9.53
C GLY A 276 1.15 -4.74 8.62
N ALA A 277 1.75 -3.64 9.08
CA ALA A 277 1.85 -2.41 8.28
C ALA A 277 2.81 -2.58 7.09
N THR A 278 2.41 -2.13 5.90
CA THR A 278 3.25 -2.07 4.71
C THR A 278 3.56 -0.61 4.38
N ILE A 279 4.81 -0.22 4.56
CA ILE A 279 5.32 1.11 4.21
C ILE A 279 5.85 1.04 2.78
N LEU A 280 5.27 1.80 1.86
CA LEU A 280 5.66 1.85 0.45
C LEU A 280 6.74 2.92 0.20
N SER A 281 7.25 2.99 -1.02
CA SER A 281 8.25 3.99 -1.43
C SER A 281 7.75 5.42 -1.17
N GLY A 282 8.55 6.20 -0.42
CA GLY A 282 8.22 7.56 0.03
C GLY A 282 7.19 7.65 1.16
N GLY A 283 6.73 6.53 1.73
CA GLY A 283 5.89 6.52 2.94
C GLY A 283 6.72 6.48 4.22
N THR A 284 6.18 7.00 5.33
CA THR A 284 6.89 7.06 6.62
C THR A 284 6.03 6.55 7.78
N GLN A 285 6.58 5.67 8.62
CA GLN A 285 6.01 5.34 9.93
C GLN A 285 6.93 5.85 11.05
N ASN A 286 6.37 6.64 11.97
CA ASN A 286 7.07 7.19 13.14
C ASN A 286 6.60 6.45 14.39
N VAL A 287 7.51 5.82 15.14
CA VAL A 287 7.20 4.96 16.28
C VAL A 287 7.82 5.55 17.55
N SER A 288 6.96 5.99 18.48
CA SER A 288 7.37 6.70 19.70
C SER A 288 7.75 5.75 20.85
N SER A 289 8.41 6.28 21.88
CA SER A 289 8.70 5.54 23.11
C SER A 289 7.45 4.89 23.72
N GLY A 290 7.49 3.60 24.04
CA GLY A 290 6.35 2.83 24.55
C GLY A 290 5.28 2.46 23.51
N ALA A 291 5.47 2.77 22.22
CA ALA A 291 4.64 2.23 21.15
C ALA A 291 5.07 0.80 20.77
N THR A 292 4.19 0.05 20.11
CA THR A 292 4.48 -1.32 19.62
C THR A 292 4.12 -1.47 18.15
N VAL A 293 5.05 -1.97 17.32
CA VAL A 293 4.80 -2.35 15.92
C VAL A 293 5.21 -3.80 15.67
N GLN A 294 4.35 -4.57 15.02
CA GLN A 294 4.57 -5.99 14.76
C GLN A 294 4.37 -6.36 13.28
N LYS A 295 5.21 -7.26 12.74
CA LYS A 295 5.08 -7.84 11.40
C LYS A 295 5.00 -6.80 10.27
N ALA A 296 5.60 -5.64 10.46
CA ALA A 296 5.62 -4.58 9.46
C ALA A 296 6.66 -4.86 8.37
N VAL A 297 6.44 -4.29 7.19
CA VAL A 297 7.33 -4.38 6.02
C VAL A 297 7.65 -2.98 5.54
N ILE A 298 8.93 -2.62 5.54
CA ILE A 298 9.44 -1.40 4.91
C ILE A 298 9.84 -1.79 3.48
N SER A 299 9.13 -1.27 2.48
CA SER A 299 9.43 -1.53 1.07
C SER A 299 10.68 -0.78 0.62
N ALA A 300 11.20 -1.13 -0.57
CA ALA A 300 12.16 -0.32 -1.31
C ALA A 300 11.73 1.17 -1.36
N GLY A 301 12.55 2.07 -0.79
CA GLY A 301 12.28 3.50 -0.67
C GLY A 301 11.33 3.92 0.46
N GLY A 302 10.84 3.01 1.29
CA GLY A 302 10.05 3.33 2.49
C GLY A 302 10.93 3.60 3.70
N SER A 303 10.38 4.28 4.72
CA SER A 303 11.09 4.59 5.97
C SER A 303 10.27 4.27 7.23
N MET A 304 10.94 3.71 8.23
CA MET A 304 10.45 3.66 9.62
C MET A 304 11.46 4.36 10.54
N ILE A 305 10.96 5.23 11.42
CA ILE A 305 11.75 5.96 12.42
C ILE A 305 11.30 5.46 13.80
N VAL A 306 12.21 4.92 14.61
CA VAL A 306 11.90 4.19 15.85
C VAL A 306 12.62 4.79 17.06
N ALA A 307 11.87 5.45 17.93
CA ALA A 307 12.39 6.11 19.12
C ALA A 307 12.80 5.11 20.23
N SER A 308 13.73 5.55 21.08
CA SER A 308 14.16 4.80 22.27
C SER A 308 12.97 4.34 23.14
N GLY A 309 12.95 3.08 23.56
CA GLY A 309 11.86 2.48 24.33
C GLY A 309 10.61 2.08 23.52
N ALA A 310 10.61 2.23 22.19
CA ALA A 310 9.64 1.55 21.32
C ALA A 310 9.90 0.03 21.25
N THR A 311 8.87 -0.76 20.94
CA THR A 311 9.00 -2.22 20.71
C THR A 311 8.64 -2.58 19.27
N ILE A 312 9.56 -3.23 18.57
CA ILE A 312 9.39 -3.69 17.18
C ILE A 312 9.57 -5.21 17.15
N ALA A 313 8.66 -5.95 16.50
CA ALA A 313 8.72 -7.41 16.44
C ALA A 313 8.40 -7.98 15.05
N GLY A 314 9.32 -8.76 14.46
CA GLY A 314 9.12 -9.39 13.16
C GLY A 314 9.12 -8.42 11.98
N LEU A 315 9.89 -7.33 12.08
CA LEU A 315 10.03 -6.33 11.03
C LEU A 315 10.84 -6.89 9.85
N VAL A 316 10.39 -6.61 8.62
CA VAL A 316 11.14 -6.85 7.39
C VAL A 316 11.53 -5.52 6.77
N VAL A 317 12.84 -5.24 6.69
CA VAL A 317 13.39 -4.16 5.87
C VAL A 317 13.67 -4.75 4.47
N ALA A 318 12.89 -4.36 3.46
CA ALA A 318 13.09 -4.86 2.11
C ALA A 318 14.39 -4.35 1.50
N GLY A 319 15.00 -5.17 0.65
CA GLY A 319 16.17 -4.78 -0.11
C GLY A 319 15.85 -3.81 -1.25
N ALA A 320 16.90 -3.26 -1.86
CA ALA A 320 16.79 -2.58 -3.14
C ALA A 320 16.39 -3.58 -4.24
N THR A 321 15.69 -3.10 -5.27
CA THR A 321 15.33 -3.88 -6.47
C THR A 321 16.32 -3.72 -7.62
N SER A 322 17.30 -2.83 -7.48
CA SER A 322 18.45 -2.68 -8.37
C SER A 322 19.65 -2.15 -7.58
N SER A 323 20.83 -2.15 -8.17
CA SER A 323 22.04 -1.63 -7.50
C SER A 323 22.09 -0.10 -7.34
N THR A 324 21.02 0.62 -7.72
CA THR A 324 20.89 2.08 -7.63
C THR A 324 19.53 2.51 -7.06
N GLY A 325 18.55 1.61 -7.02
CA GLY A 325 17.26 1.82 -6.38
C GLY A 325 17.36 1.92 -4.85
N ALA A 326 16.45 2.68 -4.25
CA ALA A 326 16.35 2.80 -2.81
C ALA A 326 15.91 1.46 -2.17
N ALA A 327 16.64 1.00 -1.16
CA ALA A 327 16.16 -0.06 -0.25
C ALA A 327 15.20 0.51 0.80
N GLY A 328 14.66 -0.34 1.68
CA GLY A 328 13.99 0.13 2.89
C GLY A 328 15.01 0.69 3.91
N LEU A 329 14.61 1.74 4.63
CA LEU A 329 15.39 2.38 5.68
C LEU A 329 14.70 2.22 7.04
N LEU A 330 15.45 1.75 8.04
CA LEU A 330 15.08 1.76 9.45
C LEU A 330 16.01 2.70 10.22
N THR A 331 15.51 3.87 10.62
CA THR A 331 16.18 4.74 11.61
C THR A 331 15.78 4.30 13.01
N VAL A 332 16.74 4.11 13.91
CA VAL A 332 16.48 3.60 15.27
C VAL A 332 17.36 4.25 16.35
N SER A 333 16.74 4.92 17.31
CA SER A 333 17.45 5.45 18.48
C SER A 333 17.88 4.33 19.45
N PRO A 334 19.08 4.40 20.05
CA PRO A 334 19.53 3.47 21.08
C PRO A 334 18.52 3.29 22.22
N GLY A 335 18.24 2.04 22.59
CA GLY A 335 17.26 1.67 23.61
C GLY A 335 15.86 1.32 23.07
N ALA A 336 15.62 1.41 21.76
CA ALA A 336 14.50 0.70 21.14
C ALA A 336 14.70 -0.82 21.21
N VAL A 337 13.63 -1.58 21.43
CA VAL A 337 13.64 -3.04 21.50
C VAL A 337 13.19 -3.61 20.16
N LEU A 338 14.12 -4.00 19.29
CA LEU A 338 13.79 -4.73 18.06
C LEU A 338 14.03 -6.23 18.24
N THR A 339 13.07 -7.03 17.80
CA THR A 339 13.11 -8.49 17.84
C THR A 339 12.71 -9.08 16.49
N ASN A 340 13.32 -10.19 16.12
CA ASN A 340 13.08 -10.92 14.88
C ASN A 340 13.17 -10.04 13.61
N LEU A 341 14.17 -9.14 13.57
CA LEU A 341 14.41 -8.25 12.44
C LEU A 341 15.02 -8.98 11.24
N SER A 342 14.45 -8.82 10.05
CA SER A 342 14.97 -9.33 8.78
C SER A 342 15.35 -8.15 7.87
N VAL A 343 16.52 -8.23 7.21
CA VAL A 343 17.06 -7.16 6.34
C VAL A 343 17.38 -7.72 4.95
N GLY A 344 16.84 -7.12 3.90
CA GLY A 344 17.12 -7.48 2.51
C GLY A 344 18.42 -6.87 1.99
N TRP A 345 18.78 -7.19 0.74
CA TRP A 345 20.00 -6.69 0.11
C TRP A 345 20.02 -5.15 0.00
N ARG A 346 21.09 -4.49 0.47
CA ARG A 346 21.17 -3.04 0.70
C ARG A 346 20.10 -2.44 1.62
N GLY A 347 19.30 -3.26 2.31
CA GLY A 347 18.41 -2.80 3.39
C GLY A 347 19.24 -2.17 4.50
N ARG A 348 18.79 -1.03 5.03
CA ARG A 348 19.62 -0.16 5.86
C ARG A 348 19.08 -0.02 7.28
N ILE A 349 19.99 0.04 8.25
CA ILE A 349 19.70 0.42 9.63
C ILE A 349 20.58 1.62 10.00
N ASP A 350 19.97 2.80 10.08
CA ASP A 350 20.57 4.01 10.63
C ASP A 350 20.40 4.01 12.16
N ILE A 351 21.50 4.17 12.88
CA ILE A 351 21.53 4.14 14.35
C ILE A 351 21.68 5.57 14.87
N GLU A 352 20.54 6.26 15.03
CA GLU A 352 20.44 7.66 15.42
C GLU A 352 21.31 7.98 16.66
N GLY A 353 22.21 8.97 16.52
CA GLY A 353 23.09 9.40 17.61
C GLY A 353 24.29 8.48 17.91
N LEU A 354 24.43 7.34 17.24
CA LEU A 354 25.68 6.55 17.26
C LEU A 354 26.63 7.09 16.18
N THR A 355 27.37 8.16 16.49
CA THR A 355 28.27 8.84 15.54
C THR A 355 29.26 7.87 14.88
N TYR A 356 29.31 7.86 13.54
CA TYR A 356 30.19 6.95 12.79
C TYR A 356 31.67 7.17 13.11
N LYS A 357 32.37 6.05 13.30
CA LYS A 357 33.83 6.01 13.54
C LYS A 357 34.45 4.88 12.72
N PRO A 358 35.39 5.19 11.80
CA PRO A 358 36.15 4.20 11.04
C PRO A 358 36.79 3.14 11.94
N GLY A 359 36.82 1.89 11.46
CA GLY A 359 37.28 0.75 12.26
C GLY A 359 36.27 0.24 13.29
N GLY A 360 35.01 0.70 13.23
CA GLY A 360 33.89 0.08 13.93
C GLY A 360 33.74 -1.39 13.56
N LYS A 361 33.38 -2.20 14.55
CA LYS A 361 33.30 -3.67 14.47
C LYS A 361 31.85 -4.12 14.54
N ILE A 362 31.48 -5.02 13.63
CA ILE A 362 30.21 -5.75 13.67
C ILE A 362 30.47 -7.13 14.30
N THR A 363 29.54 -7.62 15.10
CA THR A 363 29.48 -9.02 15.55
C THR A 363 28.04 -9.52 15.46
N VAL A 364 27.84 -10.81 15.20
CA VAL A 364 26.55 -11.47 15.36
C VAL A 364 26.77 -12.77 16.10
N SER A 365 26.00 -13.00 17.17
CA SER A 365 26.11 -14.17 18.03
C SER A 365 24.74 -14.53 18.60
N ASN A 366 24.35 -15.80 18.53
CA ASN A 366 23.05 -16.30 19.01
C ASN A 366 21.83 -15.49 18.49
N GLY A 367 21.89 -15.01 17.25
CA GLY A 367 20.86 -14.15 16.63
C GLY A 367 20.92 -12.67 17.01
N ILE A 368 21.76 -12.27 17.97
CA ILE A 368 21.97 -10.87 18.32
C ILE A 368 23.08 -10.28 17.45
N LEU A 369 22.74 -9.25 16.68
CA LEU A 369 23.65 -8.34 15.99
C LEU A 369 24.11 -7.25 16.96
N THR A 370 25.40 -6.92 16.94
CA THR A 370 26.00 -5.83 17.73
C THR A 370 27.01 -5.06 16.90
N VAL A 371 26.86 -3.73 16.87
CA VAL A 371 27.83 -2.76 16.36
C VAL A 371 28.64 -2.23 17.55
N THR A 372 29.95 -2.01 17.38
CA THR A 372 30.82 -1.47 18.44
C THR A 372 31.95 -0.64 17.84
N HIS A 373 32.08 0.64 18.21
CA HIS A 373 33.13 1.52 17.70
C HIS A 373 34.42 1.45 18.54
N SER A 374 35.47 2.09 18.04
CA SER A 374 36.83 2.10 18.59
C SER A 374 36.95 2.76 19.97
N ASP A 375 35.93 3.49 20.43
CA ASP A 375 35.83 4.07 21.78
C ASP A 375 35.03 3.20 22.77
N GLY A 376 34.48 2.07 22.32
CA GLY A 376 33.64 1.17 23.11
C GLY A 376 32.14 1.49 23.10
N THR A 377 31.70 2.55 22.41
CA THR A 377 30.26 2.77 22.16
C THR A 377 29.69 1.62 21.33
N SER A 378 28.48 1.18 21.65
CA SER A 378 27.87 0.00 21.02
C SER A 378 26.34 0.05 21.00
N TRP A 379 25.76 -0.66 20.03
CA TRP A 379 24.33 -0.86 19.84
C TRP A 379 24.07 -2.31 19.42
N SER A 380 22.93 -2.90 19.82
CA SER A 380 22.63 -4.30 19.52
C SER A 380 21.14 -4.59 19.35
N THR A 381 20.82 -5.55 18.49
CA THR A 381 19.44 -5.95 18.16
C THR A 381 19.32 -7.45 17.85
N ALA A 382 18.12 -8.03 17.98
CA ALA A 382 17.87 -9.43 17.65
C ALA A 382 17.33 -9.60 16.21
N LEU A 383 18.14 -10.23 15.35
CA LEU A 383 17.78 -10.57 13.98
C LEU A 383 16.98 -11.90 13.91
N THR A 384 16.24 -12.09 12.83
CA THR A 384 15.66 -13.39 12.43
C THR A 384 16.08 -13.70 11.01
N GLY A 385 16.63 -14.90 10.82
CA GLY A 385 17.32 -15.29 9.60
C GLY A 385 18.82 -15.38 9.82
N SER A 386 19.49 -15.94 8.83
CA SER A 386 20.81 -16.56 8.99
C SER A 386 21.91 -15.58 8.62
N TYR A 387 21.89 -14.42 9.27
CA TYR A 387 22.83 -13.30 9.14
C TYR A 387 24.04 -13.46 10.07
N LYS A 388 25.21 -12.97 9.64
CA LYS A 388 26.30 -12.63 10.55
C LYS A 388 26.96 -11.32 10.15
N ALA A 389 27.95 -10.91 10.95
CA ALA A 389 28.64 -9.63 10.86
C ALA A 389 29.30 -9.30 9.50
N GLY A 390 29.54 -10.30 8.64
CA GLY A 390 30.18 -10.09 7.34
C GLY A 390 29.19 -9.91 6.20
N ASP A 391 27.91 -10.21 6.44
CA ASP A 391 26.84 -9.89 5.51
C ASP A 391 26.50 -8.37 5.51
N PHE A 392 27.22 -7.57 6.33
CA PHE A 392 27.03 -6.14 6.51
C PHE A 392 28.36 -5.37 6.54
N HIS A 393 28.31 -4.07 6.23
CA HIS A 393 29.35 -3.09 6.58
C HIS A 393 28.77 -1.89 7.35
N LEU A 394 29.64 -1.01 7.83
CA LEU A 394 29.29 0.28 8.44
C LEU A 394 29.74 1.41 7.52
N GLU A 395 28.88 2.39 7.32
CA GLU A 395 29.19 3.67 6.69
C GLU A 395 28.63 4.85 7.52
N ALA A 396 28.95 6.08 7.12
CA ALA A 396 28.40 7.28 7.74
C ALA A 396 27.17 7.72 6.96
N ASP A 397 26.06 8.01 7.64
CA ASP A 397 24.99 8.80 7.02
C ASP A 397 25.42 10.28 6.93
N SER A 398 24.69 11.01 6.09
CA SER A 398 24.71 12.44 5.84
C SER A 398 24.66 13.34 7.08
N ASP A 399 24.10 12.90 8.21
CA ASP A 399 24.10 13.62 9.49
C ASP A 399 25.31 13.28 10.40
N GLY A 400 26.06 12.22 10.05
CA GLY A 400 27.17 11.67 10.82
C GLY A 400 26.82 10.48 11.72
N SER A 401 25.60 9.93 11.67
CA SER A 401 25.24 8.67 12.31
C SER A 401 25.99 7.47 11.69
N THR A 402 25.85 6.30 12.31
CA THR A 402 26.31 5.03 11.76
C THR A 402 25.18 4.34 11.03
N GLU A 403 25.32 4.22 9.71
CA GLU A 403 24.45 3.37 8.90
C GLU A 403 25.08 1.97 8.74
N LEU A 404 24.26 0.94 8.97
CA LEU A 404 24.59 -0.46 8.73
C LEU A 404 23.87 -0.91 7.45
N VAL A 405 24.63 -1.36 6.45
CA VAL A 405 24.13 -1.78 5.14
C VAL A 405 24.48 -3.24 4.87
N TYR A 406 23.55 -4.00 4.28
CA TYR A 406 23.76 -5.41 3.89
C TYR A 406 24.40 -5.53 2.50
N ASP A 407 25.54 -6.21 2.36
CA ASP A 407 26.46 -5.98 1.24
C ASP A 407 27.19 -7.24 0.66
N LYS A 408 28.15 -7.03 -0.25
CA LYS A 408 28.77 -8.07 -1.12
C LYS A 408 30.20 -8.42 -0.66
N CYS A 409 30.67 -9.65 -0.89
CA CYS A 409 32.04 -10.06 -0.53
C CYS A 409 32.67 -11.18 -1.39
N PHE A 410 34.00 -11.23 -1.36
CA PHE A 410 34.85 -12.39 -1.68
C PHE A 410 34.95 -13.37 -0.49
N LEU A 411 35.42 -14.60 -0.69
CA LEU A 411 35.82 -15.50 0.41
C LEU A 411 37.33 -15.45 0.70
N ALA A 412 37.71 -15.86 1.92
CA ALA A 412 39.11 -16.08 2.32
C ALA A 412 39.86 -16.99 1.33
N GLY A 413 41.14 -16.68 1.08
CA GLY A 413 41.98 -17.37 0.09
C GLY A 413 41.73 -16.92 -1.36
N THR A 414 40.85 -15.94 -1.59
CA THR A 414 40.73 -15.27 -2.90
C THR A 414 41.98 -14.43 -3.14
N MET A 415 42.68 -14.67 -4.25
CA MET A 415 43.91 -13.98 -4.60
C MET A 415 43.63 -12.77 -5.49
N ILE A 416 43.91 -11.58 -4.98
CA ILE A 416 43.73 -10.30 -5.67
C ILE A 416 45.06 -9.90 -6.33
N ARG A 417 45.02 -9.45 -7.59
CA ARG A 417 46.21 -8.98 -8.30
C ARG A 417 46.65 -7.58 -7.84
N THR A 418 47.87 -7.47 -7.34
CA THR A 418 48.57 -6.21 -7.07
C THR A 418 49.64 -5.96 -8.14
N PRO A 419 50.29 -4.78 -8.19
CA PRO A 419 51.45 -4.55 -9.05
C PRO A 419 52.65 -5.46 -8.75
N GLU A 420 52.78 -5.94 -7.52
CA GLU A 420 53.91 -6.74 -7.01
C GLU A 420 53.67 -8.26 -7.12
N GLY A 421 52.41 -8.70 -7.32
CA GLY A 421 52.07 -10.12 -7.47
C GLY A 421 50.59 -10.41 -7.25
N GLU A 422 50.30 -11.57 -6.66
CA GLU A 422 48.95 -11.89 -6.16
C GLU A 422 48.97 -11.94 -4.62
N GLN A 423 48.05 -11.22 -4.00
CA GLN A 423 47.92 -11.10 -2.55
C GLN A 423 46.54 -11.60 -2.09
N ALA A 424 46.49 -12.40 -1.03
CA ALA A 424 45.23 -12.94 -0.52
C ALA A 424 44.35 -11.81 0.05
N VAL A 425 43.04 -11.84 -0.24
CA VAL A 425 42.11 -10.77 0.11
C VAL A 425 42.10 -10.45 1.62
N GLU A 426 42.30 -11.45 2.47
CA GLU A 426 42.42 -11.29 3.92
C GLU A 426 43.69 -10.57 4.41
N THR A 427 44.72 -10.45 3.56
CA THR A 427 45.97 -9.77 3.88
C THR A 427 46.03 -8.33 3.36
N LEU A 428 45.12 -7.92 2.47
CA LEU A 428 45.03 -6.54 1.96
C LEU A 428 44.72 -5.51 3.06
N ARG A 429 45.30 -4.31 2.94
CA ARG A 429 45.15 -3.20 3.88
C ARG A 429 44.82 -1.89 3.16
N VAL A 430 44.30 -0.92 3.91
CA VAL A 430 44.14 0.45 3.42
C VAL A 430 45.52 1.04 3.12
N GLY A 431 45.69 1.59 1.91
CA GLY A 431 46.96 2.06 1.38
C GLY A 431 47.65 1.10 0.40
N ASP A 432 47.29 -0.19 0.39
CA ASP A 432 47.81 -1.16 -0.57
C ASP A 432 47.39 -0.81 -2.01
N LEU A 433 48.12 -1.32 -3.00
CA LEU A 433 47.85 -1.08 -4.41
C LEU A 433 47.25 -2.32 -5.08
N VAL A 434 46.25 -2.13 -5.95
CA VAL A 434 45.64 -3.20 -6.75
C VAL A 434 45.71 -2.90 -8.24
N SER A 435 45.89 -3.94 -9.05
CA SER A 435 45.82 -3.86 -10.50
C SER A 435 44.36 -3.88 -10.96
N VAL A 436 43.96 -2.87 -11.72
CA VAL A 436 42.59 -2.67 -12.19
C VAL A 436 42.50 -2.66 -13.71
N ASN A 437 41.32 -2.93 -14.28
CA ASN A 437 41.12 -2.98 -15.73
C ASN A 437 39.68 -2.62 -16.16
N GLY A 438 39.42 -1.33 -16.37
CA GLY A 438 38.10 -0.82 -16.81
C GLY A 438 38.06 -0.44 -18.28
N ALA A 439 36.99 0.25 -18.70
CA ALA A 439 36.85 0.77 -20.07
C ALA A 439 37.96 1.77 -20.47
N GLY A 440 38.64 2.40 -19.50
CA GLY A 440 39.82 3.24 -19.70
C GLY A 440 41.15 2.49 -19.80
N GLY A 441 41.15 1.15 -19.79
CA GLY A 441 42.34 0.30 -19.86
C GLY A 441 42.82 -0.23 -18.50
N SER A 442 43.97 -0.90 -18.52
CA SER A 442 44.62 -1.44 -17.32
C SER A 442 45.40 -0.36 -16.57
N GLY A 443 45.38 -0.41 -15.23
CA GLY A 443 46.07 0.55 -14.39
C GLY A 443 46.24 0.07 -12.95
N ILE A 444 46.57 1.00 -12.05
CA ILE A 444 46.73 0.76 -10.62
C ILE A 444 45.78 1.70 -9.87
N ARG A 445 45.25 1.24 -8.73
CA ARG A 445 44.47 2.04 -7.76
C ARG A 445 44.93 1.76 -6.35
N ARG A 446 44.76 2.74 -5.46
CA ARG A 446 44.93 2.55 -4.01
C ARG A 446 43.67 2.00 -3.38
N ILE A 447 43.81 1.07 -2.45
CA ILE A 447 42.74 0.63 -1.55
C ILE A 447 42.49 1.71 -0.49
N GLU A 448 41.25 2.19 -0.40
CA GLU A 448 40.81 3.15 0.61
C GLU A 448 40.15 2.49 1.83
N TRP A 449 39.56 1.31 1.64
CA TRP A 449 38.77 0.61 2.65
C TRP A 449 38.88 -0.91 2.48
N VAL A 450 38.91 -1.64 3.61
CA VAL A 450 38.82 -3.11 3.66
C VAL A 450 37.86 -3.54 4.78
N GLY A 451 37.10 -4.61 4.57
CA GLY A 451 36.15 -5.18 5.53
C GLY A 451 36.12 -6.70 5.51
N SER A 452 35.64 -7.34 6.60
CA SER A 452 35.59 -8.81 6.71
C SER A 452 34.71 -9.34 7.85
N ALA A 453 34.08 -10.50 7.68
CA ALA A 453 33.64 -11.37 8.80
C ALA A 453 33.33 -12.82 8.33
N GLU A 454 32.34 -13.53 8.91
CA GLU A 454 32.22 -15.00 8.84
C GLU A 454 30.78 -15.53 8.70
N ILE A 455 30.56 -16.40 7.71
CA ILE A 455 29.38 -17.24 7.42
C ILE A 455 29.59 -18.60 8.12
N LEU A 456 28.71 -19.50 8.59
CA LEU A 456 27.27 -19.73 8.86
C LEU A 456 26.22 -19.66 7.74
N VAL A 457 25.87 -20.83 7.20
CA VAL A 457 24.75 -21.10 6.28
C VAL A 457 23.58 -21.77 7.02
N ASP A 458 22.35 -21.56 6.54
CA ASP A 458 21.15 -22.30 6.96
C ASP A 458 20.58 -23.18 5.83
N PRO A 459 20.77 -24.51 5.88
CA PRO A 459 20.27 -25.46 4.88
C PRO A 459 18.75 -25.66 4.85
N ALA A 460 17.96 -25.04 5.74
CA ALA A 460 16.50 -25.19 5.77
C ALA A 460 15.77 -24.29 4.76
N ARG A 461 16.49 -23.41 4.04
CA ARG A 461 15.95 -22.47 3.05
C ARG A 461 16.46 -22.81 1.64
N SER A 462 15.85 -22.21 0.61
CA SER A 462 16.34 -22.31 -0.77
C SER A 462 17.72 -21.65 -0.93
N ASP A 463 18.54 -22.16 -1.85
CA ASP A 463 19.96 -21.78 -1.98
C ASP A 463 20.17 -20.26 -2.11
N ASP A 464 19.23 -19.57 -2.78
CA ASP A 464 19.22 -18.14 -3.04
C ASP A 464 19.05 -17.24 -1.80
N VAL A 465 18.68 -17.83 -0.65
CA VAL A 465 18.51 -17.16 0.66
C VAL A 465 19.06 -17.98 1.85
N ALA A 466 19.70 -19.12 1.59
CA ALA A 466 20.35 -19.97 2.61
C ALA A 466 21.70 -19.40 3.09
N GLY A 467 22.35 -18.55 2.28
CA GLY A 467 23.68 -17.99 2.56
C GLY A 467 24.85 -18.79 1.98
N TYR A 468 24.60 -19.75 1.09
CA TYR A 468 25.67 -20.46 0.38
C TYR A 468 26.49 -19.52 -0.52
N PRO A 469 27.82 -19.69 -0.63
CA PRO A 469 28.64 -18.94 -1.57
C PRO A 469 28.52 -19.54 -2.97
N VAL A 470 28.62 -18.71 -4.00
CA VAL A 470 28.73 -19.20 -5.38
C VAL A 470 30.20 -19.51 -5.68
N ARG A 471 30.47 -20.77 -6.03
CA ARG A 471 31.77 -21.25 -6.50
C ARG A 471 31.82 -21.22 -8.03
N PHE A 472 32.79 -20.50 -8.57
CA PHE A 472 33.29 -20.65 -9.93
C PHE A 472 34.47 -21.63 -9.87
N ARG A 473 34.35 -22.80 -10.52
CA ARG A 473 35.47 -23.74 -10.63
C ARG A 473 36.61 -23.17 -11.46
N ALA A 474 37.84 -23.65 -11.22
CA ALA A 474 38.97 -23.41 -12.10
C ALA A 474 38.58 -23.66 -13.58
N GLY A 475 38.82 -22.68 -14.45
CA GLY A 475 38.50 -22.72 -15.88
C GLY A 475 37.02 -22.55 -16.26
N ALA A 476 36.11 -22.24 -15.32
CA ALA A 476 34.66 -22.14 -15.61
C ALA A 476 34.29 -21.15 -16.73
N LEU A 477 35.00 -20.02 -16.86
CA LEU A 477 34.79 -19.04 -17.94
C LEU A 477 35.55 -19.40 -19.24
N GLY A 478 36.36 -20.47 -19.23
CA GLY A 478 37.30 -20.81 -20.30
C GLY A 478 38.67 -20.17 -20.12
N GLY A 479 39.63 -20.52 -20.98
CA GLY A 479 40.96 -19.88 -21.02
C GLY A 479 41.83 -20.00 -19.75
N GLY A 480 41.46 -20.85 -18.79
CA GLY A 480 42.09 -20.88 -17.46
C GLY A 480 41.61 -19.77 -16.52
N VAL A 481 40.34 -19.34 -16.66
CA VAL A 481 39.70 -18.32 -15.82
C VAL A 481 38.46 -18.91 -15.11
N PRO A 482 38.32 -18.77 -13.78
CA PRO A 482 39.40 -18.42 -12.84
C PRO A 482 40.53 -19.47 -12.90
N ASP A 483 41.72 -19.14 -12.45
CA ASP A 483 42.87 -20.07 -12.54
C ASP A 483 42.83 -21.18 -11.47
N ARG A 484 42.10 -20.93 -10.39
CA ARG A 484 41.78 -21.84 -9.28
C ARG A 484 40.34 -21.57 -8.83
N ASP A 485 39.72 -22.51 -8.10
CA ASP A 485 38.34 -22.33 -7.61
C ASP A 485 38.17 -21.00 -6.84
N LEU A 486 37.25 -20.16 -7.31
CA LEU A 486 36.90 -18.86 -6.71
C LEU A 486 35.53 -18.94 -6.07
N PHE A 487 35.39 -18.34 -4.89
CA PHE A 487 34.15 -18.33 -4.12
C PHE A 487 33.79 -16.89 -3.76
N ILE A 488 32.56 -16.48 -4.07
CA ILE A 488 32.04 -15.13 -3.84
C ILE A 488 30.58 -15.19 -3.34
N THR A 489 30.08 -14.13 -2.70
CA THR A 489 28.66 -14.07 -2.31
C THR A 489 27.74 -13.98 -3.53
N PRO A 490 26.47 -14.44 -3.47
CA PRO A 490 25.63 -14.58 -4.66
C PRO A 490 25.36 -13.28 -5.46
N GLU A 491 25.40 -12.12 -4.81
CA GLU A 491 25.18 -10.81 -5.46
C GLU A 491 26.49 -10.12 -5.93
N HIS A 492 27.66 -10.72 -5.71
CA HIS A 492 28.95 -10.19 -6.14
C HIS A 492 29.06 -10.26 -7.68
N CYS A 493 29.36 -9.14 -8.36
CA CYS A 493 29.39 -9.15 -9.82
C CYS A 493 30.73 -9.61 -10.41
N VAL A 494 30.63 -10.40 -11.46
CA VAL A 494 31.74 -10.82 -12.33
C VAL A 494 31.74 -9.92 -13.57
N TYR A 495 32.91 -9.51 -14.05
CA TYR A 495 33.04 -8.74 -15.29
C TYR A 495 33.28 -9.66 -16.49
N ILE A 496 32.29 -9.73 -17.38
CA ILE A 496 32.28 -10.60 -18.57
C ILE A 496 31.70 -9.82 -19.76
N GLU A 497 32.29 -9.98 -20.95
CA GLU A 497 31.80 -9.39 -22.22
C GLU A 497 31.51 -7.87 -22.15
N GLY A 498 32.31 -7.14 -21.38
CA GLY A 498 32.20 -5.68 -21.22
C GLY A 498 31.23 -5.21 -20.13
N ALA A 499 30.65 -6.12 -19.35
CA ALA A 499 29.62 -5.80 -18.35
C ALA A 499 29.82 -6.55 -17.03
N LEU A 500 29.21 -6.01 -15.97
CA LEU A 500 29.07 -6.66 -14.67
C LEU A 500 27.79 -7.52 -14.64
N VAL A 501 27.89 -8.75 -14.12
CA VAL A 501 26.76 -9.68 -13.94
C VAL A 501 26.83 -10.32 -12.55
N PRO A 502 25.75 -10.32 -11.73
CA PRO A 502 25.73 -10.96 -10.41
C PRO A 502 26.01 -12.47 -10.47
N ALA A 503 26.87 -12.96 -9.57
CA ALA A 503 27.33 -14.35 -9.52
C ALA A 503 26.20 -15.39 -9.57
N ARG A 504 25.10 -15.15 -8.85
CA ARG A 504 23.93 -16.04 -8.81
C ARG A 504 23.33 -16.30 -10.20
N MET A 505 23.35 -15.30 -11.08
CA MET A 505 22.69 -15.39 -12.38
C MET A 505 23.45 -16.28 -13.38
N LEU A 506 24.71 -16.58 -13.09
CA LEU A 506 25.58 -17.44 -13.87
C LEU A 506 25.59 -18.90 -13.36
N VAL A 507 24.81 -19.22 -12.31
CA VAL A 507 24.77 -20.56 -11.71
C VAL A 507 24.18 -21.58 -12.67
N ASN A 508 25.02 -22.50 -13.17
CA ASN A 508 24.65 -23.63 -14.01
C ASN A 508 24.61 -24.97 -13.25
N GLY A 509 24.89 -24.95 -11.93
CA GLY A 509 24.87 -26.12 -11.06
C GLY A 509 26.11 -27.02 -11.14
N HIS A 510 27.05 -26.73 -12.05
CA HIS A 510 28.22 -27.59 -12.29
C HIS A 510 29.56 -26.83 -12.20
N SER A 511 29.91 -26.04 -13.22
CA SER A 511 31.12 -25.20 -13.21
C SER A 511 30.92 -23.93 -12.39
N ILE A 512 29.68 -23.44 -12.29
CA ILE A 512 29.27 -22.32 -11.44
C ILE A 512 28.08 -22.79 -10.59
N ALA A 513 28.27 -22.90 -9.28
CA ALA A 513 27.29 -23.53 -8.38
C ALA A 513 27.35 -22.97 -6.96
N TYR A 514 26.21 -22.95 -6.26
CA TYR A 514 26.19 -22.80 -4.80
C TYR A 514 26.96 -23.94 -4.14
N ASP A 515 28.00 -23.62 -3.36
CA ASP A 515 28.80 -24.64 -2.68
C ASP A 515 28.14 -25.08 -1.37
N ARG A 516 27.34 -26.15 -1.47
CA ARG A 516 26.65 -26.71 -0.31
C ARG A 516 27.56 -27.39 0.73
N THR A 517 28.86 -27.53 0.46
CA THR A 517 29.81 -28.13 1.42
C THR A 517 30.29 -27.14 2.48
N ARG A 518 30.29 -25.83 2.17
CA ARG A 518 30.76 -24.77 3.06
C ARG A 518 29.63 -24.24 3.95
N THR A 519 29.38 -24.92 5.07
CA THR A 519 28.43 -24.42 6.10
C THR A 519 29.02 -23.31 6.98
N ARG A 520 30.35 -23.14 7.00
CA ARG A 520 31.05 -22.03 7.68
C ARG A 520 32.32 -21.63 6.92
N PHE A 521 32.55 -20.33 6.71
CA PHE A 521 33.65 -19.74 5.94
C PHE A 521 33.77 -18.22 6.19
N LYS A 522 34.95 -17.63 5.98
CA LYS A 522 35.16 -16.17 6.10
C LYS A 522 35.04 -15.45 4.77
N ILE A 523 34.59 -14.20 4.84
CA ILE A 523 34.36 -13.30 3.71
C ILE A 523 35.00 -11.92 3.94
N TYR A 524 35.39 -11.28 2.83
CA TYR A 524 36.19 -10.06 2.76
C TYR A 524 35.79 -9.20 1.55
N HIS A 525 35.86 -7.87 1.66
CA HIS A 525 35.75 -6.97 0.51
C HIS A 525 36.60 -5.71 0.70
N PHE A 526 36.77 -4.92 -0.37
CA PHE A 526 37.59 -3.72 -0.36
C PHE A 526 37.14 -2.70 -1.43
N ARG A 527 37.54 -1.44 -1.25
CA ARG A 527 37.18 -0.30 -2.11
C ARG A 527 38.41 0.45 -2.58
N THR A 528 38.34 1.04 -3.77
CA THR A 528 39.37 1.90 -4.37
C THR A 528 38.82 3.32 -4.63
N GLU A 529 39.73 4.27 -4.89
CA GLU A 529 39.47 5.71 -5.17
C GLU A 529 38.33 5.98 -6.17
N THR A 530 38.13 5.05 -7.10
CA THR A 530 36.94 4.93 -7.95
C THR A 530 36.50 3.47 -7.94
N HIS A 531 35.23 3.16 -8.23
CA HIS A 531 34.82 1.78 -8.52
C HIS A 531 35.69 1.21 -9.65
N ALA A 532 36.11 -0.05 -9.52
CA ALA A 532 37.06 -0.68 -10.42
C ALA A 532 36.72 -2.15 -10.69
N ILE A 533 37.24 -2.66 -11.82
CA ILE A 533 37.34 -4.11 -12.06
C ILE A 533 38.74 -4.55 -11.64
N VAL A 534 38.82 -5.57 -10.79
CA VAL A 534 40.06 -6.22 -10.31
C VAL A 534 40.11 -7.68 -10.77
N TRP A 535 41.29 -8.29 -10.75
CA TRP A 535 41.41 -9.75 -10.94
C TRP A 535 41.45 -10.47 -9.59
N SER A 536 40.52 -11.40 -9.42
CA SER A 536 40.35 -12.28 -8.27
C SER A 536 40.49 -13.73 -8.75
N ASN A 537 41.51 -14.48 -8.31
CA ASN A 537 41.87 -15.80 -8.88
C ASN A 537 41.94 -15.77 -10.43
N ASN A 538 42.64 -14.76 -10.97
CA ASN A 538 42.70 -14.44 -12.42
C ASN A 538 41.35 -14.09 -13.10
N MET A 539 40.22 -14.04 -12.38
CA MET A 539 38.89 -13.71 -12.90
C MET A 539 38.53 -12.23 -12.66
N PRO A 540 38.10 -11.47 -13.69
CA PRO A 540 37.64 -10.10 -13.51
C PRO A 540 36.37 -9.99 -12.63
N THR A 541 36.41 -9.17 -11.59
CA THR A 541 35.34 -8.97 -10.59
C THR A 541 35.31 -7.51 -10.13
N GLU A 542 34.19 -7.06 -9.53
CA GLU A 542 34.06 -5.69 -9.02
C GLU A 542 34.82 -5.46 -7.69
N THR A 543 35.30 -4.24 -7.48
CA THR A 543 35.52 -3.70 -6.11
C THR A 543 34.17 -3.26 -5.53
N LEU A 544 34.17 -2.85 -4.25
CA LEU A 544 33.03 -2.08 -3.75
C LEU A 544 32.86 -0.79 -4.57
N LEU A 545 31.61 -0.36 -4.76
CA LEU A 545 31.21 0.87 -5.45
C LEU A 545 30.91 1.96 -4.42
N ASP A 546 31.60 3.10 -4.49
CA ASP A 546 31.17 4.32 -3.81
C ASP A 546 29.97 4.93 -4.54
N HIS A 547 28.97 5.40 -3.80
CA HIS A 547 27.75 5.98 -4.35
C HIS A 547 27.72 7.51 -4.43
N GLY A 548 28.64 8.19 -3.73
CA GLY A 548 28.83 9.65 -3.84
C GLY A 548 27.81 10.52 -3.09
N GLU A 549 28.33 11.55 -2.43
CA GLU A 549 27.63 12.54 -1.59
C GLU A 549 26.97 12.00 -0.30
N ILE A 550 26.99 12.73 0.83
CA ILE A 550 27.32 14.16 1.00
C ILE A 550 28.77 14.39 1.47
N MET A 551 29.61 14.93 0.58
CA MET A 551 30.79 15.73 0.94
C MET A 551 30.66 17.14 0.34
N GLY A 552 29.68 17.89 0.86
CA GLY A 552 29.19 19.14 0.26
C GLY A 552 29.49 20.44 1.03
N LEU A 553 30.18 20.40 2.18
CA LEU A 553 30.56 21.61 2.93
C LEU A 553 31.89 21.40 3.69
N LYS A 554 32.65 22.49 3.90
CA LYS A 554 33.86 22.51 4.76
C LYS A 554 33.51 23.00 6.17
N PRO A 555 34.24 22.56 7.21
CA PRO A 555 33.81 22.74 8.60
C PRO A 555 34.13 24.12 9.16
N HIS A 556 33.10 24.91 9.52
CA HIS A 556 33.09 25.76 10.72
C HIS A 556 31.66 26.26 11.06
N GLU A 557 31.44 26.56 12.34
CA GLU A 557 30.42 27.48 12.89
C GLU A 557 28.91 27.27 12.59
N ALA A 558 28.24 26.42 13.40
CA ALA A 558 27.05 26.79 14.21
C ALA A 558 26.74 25.69 15.27
N PRO A 559 26.20 26.03 16.47
CA PRO A 559 26.12 25.07 17.59
C PRO A 559 24.78 24.34 17.78
N ILE A 560 24.85 23.20 18.46
CA ILE A 560 23.72 22.38 18.91
C ILE A 560 22.96 23.07 20.06
N SER A 561 21.74 23.56 19.81
CA SER A 561 20.70 23.74 20.85
C SER A 561 19.34 24.15 20.27
N ALA A 562 18.36 23.21 20.15
CA ALA A 562 16.90 23.45 20.26
C ALA A 562 16.01 22.25 19.82
N ILE A 563 16.18 21.04 20.38
CA ILE A 563 15.16 19.97 20.28
C ILE A 563 14.75 19.54 21.70
N SER A 564 13.99 20.40 22.38
CA SER A 564 13.49 20.14 23.74
C SER A 564 12.18 20.91 24.06
N ALA A 565 11.29 21.09 23.09
CA ALA A 565 9.91 21.49 23.32
C ALA A 565 9.03 21.25 22.07
N GLY A 566 7.80 20.75 22.29
CA GLY A 566 6.59 21.08 21.51
C GLY A 566 6.55 20.81 20.00
N ILE A 567 5.60 19.96 19.58
CA ILE A 567 5.17 19.84 18.17
C ILE A 567 4.80 21.22 17.59
N PRO A 568 5.42 21.68 16.49
CA PRO A 568 4.91 22.81 15.71
C PRO A 568 3.80 22.31 14.76
N VAL A 569 2.57 22.76 14.98
CA VAL A 569 1.48 22.56 14.00
C VAL A 569 1.80 23.43 12.78
N VAL A 570 2.17 22.82 11.66
CA VAL A 570 2.38 23.52 10.39
C VAL A 570 1.02 24.00 9.87
N ARG A 571 0.72 25.29 10.08
CA ARG A 571 -0.30 25.99 9.30
C ARG A 571 0.20 26.09 7.86
N ALA A 572 -0.54 25.53 6.91
CA ALA A 572 -0.32 25.81 5.50
C ALA A 572 -0.77 27.24 5.20
N ASP A 573 0.18 28.12 4.86
CA ASP A 573 -0.14 29.46 4.37
C ASP A 573 -0.38 29.41 2.84
N VAL A 574 -1.31 30.23 2.36
CA VAL A 574 -1.92 30.05 1.02
C VAL A 574 -1.39 31.08 0.03
N THR A 575 -0.22 30.80 -0.55
CA THR A 575 0.24 31.43 -1.79
C THR A 575 0.83 30.37 -2.73
N GLY A 576 0.37 30.36 -4.00
CA GLY A 576 0.77 29.37 -4.98
C GLY A 576 1.97 29.82 -5.80
N SER A 577 3.13 29.19 -5.57
CA SER A 577 4.30 29.22 -6.46
C SER A 577 4.92 27.81 -6.51
N PRO A 578 5.37 27.31 -7.68
CA PRO A 578 6.06 26.02 -7.75
C PRO A 578 7.41 26.09 -7.04
N LEU A 579 7.72 25.08 -6.22
CA LEU A 579 9.10 24.82 -5.82
C LEU A 579 9.89 24.33 -7.06
N PRO A 580 11.16 24.75 -7.23
CA PRO A 580 11.97 24.30 -8.35
C PRO A 580 12.24 22.79 -8.24
N LEU A 581 12.28 22.12 -9.39
CA LEU A 581 12.70 20.72 -9.47
C LEU A 581 14.15 20.59 -8.98
N LEU A 582 14.39 19.67 -8.04
CA LEU A 582 15.75 19.22 -7.74
C LEU A 582 16.35 18.60 -9.01
N PRO A 583 17.63 18.85 -9.32
CA PRO A 583 18.30 18.16 -10.42
C PRO A 583 18.37 16.66 -10.13
N ALA A 584 18.35 15.85 -11.19
CA ALA A 584 18.56 14.41 -11.04
C ALA A 584 19.97 14.15 -10.48
N ILE A 585 20.05 13.36 -9.40
CA ILE A 585 21.32 12.86 -8.87
C ILE A 585 21.99 12.02 -9.98
N ALA A 586 23.25 12.29 -10.26
CA ALA A 586 23.99 11.53 -11.26
C ALA A 586 24.26 10.11 -10.74
N GLU A 587 24.00 9.10 -11.57
CA GLU A 587 24.33 7.71 -11.25
C GLU A 587 25.87 7.58 -11.05
N PRO A 588 26.34 7.01 -9.93
CA PRO A 588 27.77 6.96 -9.61
C PRO A 588 28.56 6.12 -10.63
N GLU A 589 29.75 6.61 -11.01
CA GLU A 589 30.53 6.06 -12.11
C GLU A 589 30.95 4.61 -11.86
N ARG A 590 30.32 3.68 -12.58
CA ARG A 590 30.71 2.27 -12.57
C ARG A 590 31.83 2.02 -13.57
N ALA A 591 32.80 1.18 -13.19
CA ALA A 591 33.89 0.75 -14.08
C ALA A 591 33.41 0.02 -15.35
N ALA A 592 32.18 -0.52 -15.32
CA ALA A 592 31.47 -1.17 -16.41
C ALA A 592 29.94 -1.12 -16.16
N PRO A 593 29.09 -1.20 -17.20
CA PRO A 593 27.64 -1.31 -17.03
C PRO A 593 27.25 -2.60 -16.31
N LEU A 594 26.31 -2.51 -15.36
CA LEU A 594 25.61 -3.67 -14.81
C LEU A 594 24.59 -4.15 -15.85
N ARG A 595 24.61 -5.45 -16.17
CA ARG A 595 23.66 -6.08 -17.10
C ARG A 595 23.02 -7.29 -16.45
N VAL A 596 21.71 -7.21 -16.30
CA VAL A 596 20.84 -8.23 -15.68
C VAL A 596 19.68 -8.62 -16.59
N GLU A 597 19.61 -8.03 -17.80
CA GLU A 597 18.60 -8.35 -18.78
C GLU A 597 18.83 -9.74 -19.39
N ARG A 598 17.76 -10.53 -19.44
CA ARG A 598 17.77 -11.92 -19.94
C ARG A 598 18.45 -12.06 -21.31
N SER A 599 18.25 -11.11 -22.21
CA SER A 599 18.82 -11.11 -23.56
C SER A 599 20.36 -11.04 -23.59
N PHE A 600 21.00 -10.68 -22.47
CA PHE A 600 22.45 -10.78 -22.27
C PHE A 600 22.83 -11.99 -21.41
N VAL A 601 22.14 -12.18 -20.28
CA VAL A 601 22.58 -13.17 -19.28
C VAL A 601 22.21 -14.61 -19.67
N GLU A 602 21.11 -14.85 -20.39
CA GLU A 602 20.72 -16.21 -20.82
C GLU A 602 21.67 -16.79 -21.89
N PRO A 603 22.08 -16.07 -22.96
CA PRO A 603 23.13 -16.56 -23.87
C PRO A 603 24.46 -16.84 -23.16
N LEU A 604 24.86 -15.97 -22.23
CA LEU A 604 26.09 -16.14 -21.45
C LEU A 604 26.01 -17.37 -20.54
N HIS A 605 24.90 -17.55 -19.82
CA HIS A 605 24.63 -18.73 -18.97
C HIS A 605 24.67 -20.03 -19.78
N ARG A 606 24.01 -20.07 -20.95
CA ARG A 606 24.04 -21.21 -21.86
C ARG A 606 25.46 -21.53 -22.34
N SER A 607 26.22 -20.52 -22.80
CA SER A 607 27.65 -20.65 -23.17
C SER A 607 28.52 -21.21 -22.03
N LEU A 608 28.22 -20.86 -20.77
CA LEU A 608 28.88 -21.39 -19.57
C LEU A 608 28.46 -22.84 -19.25
N ALA A 609 27.22 -23.23 -19.55
CA ALA A 609 26.69 -24.59 -19.39
C ALA A 609 27.17 -25.55 -20.50
N ASP A 610 27.23 -25.09 -21.75
CA ASP A 610 27.87 -25.76 -22.89
C ASP A 610 29.31 -26.12 -22.55
N ARG A 611 30.09 -25.13 -22.09
CA ARG A 611 31.50 -25.30 -21.67
C ARG A 611 31.66 -26.27 -20.51
N ALA A 612 30.63 -26.42 -19.66
CA ALA A 612 30.61 -27.39 -18.56
C ALA A 612 30.23 -28.82 -19.00
N GLY A 613 29.91 -29.06 -20.28
CA GLY A 613 29.52 -30.37 -20.81
C GLY A 613 28.08 -30.79 -20.50
N LEU A 614 27.25 -29.86 -20.00
CA LEU A 614 25.86 -30.17 -19.59
C LEU A 614 24.95 -30.41 -20.80
N LEU A 615 25.08 -29.57 -21.83
CA LEU A 615 24.25 -29.62 -23.04
C LEU A 615 24.63 -30.76 -24.01
N SER A 616 25.73 -31.47 -23.76
CA SER A 616 26.17 -32.63 -24.56
C SER A 616 25.86 -33.99 -23.93
N SER A 617 25.13 -34.05 -22.81
CA SER A 617 24.74 -35.33 -22.17
C SER A 617 23.33 -35.40 -21.54
N GLU A 618 22.68 -34.28 -21.19
CA GLU A 618 21.32 -34.32 -20.59
C GLU A 618 20.19 -33.76 -21.50
N ALA A 619 20.52 -33.25 -22.70
CA ALA A 619 19.60 -32.64 -23.67
C ALA A 619 18.63 -33.63 -24.38
N SER A 620 18.16 -34.65 -23.67
CA SER A 620 17.13 -35.59 -24.14
C SER A 620 16.15 -36.05 -23.06
N GLN A 621 16.28 -35.58 -21.80
CA GLN A 621 15.32 -35.93 -20.72
C GLN A 621 14.87 -34.77 -19.81
N LYS A 622 15.28 -33.50 -20.07
CA LYS A 622 14.78 -32.35 -19.28
C LYS A 622 14.28 -31.13 -20.06
N GLU A 623 14.54 -31.02 -21.36
CA GLU A 623 13.97 -29.92 -22.19
C GLU A 623 12.48 -30.09 -22.53
N SER A 624 11.86 -31.21 -22.14
CA SER A 624 10.42 -31.46 -22.32
C SER A 624 9.64 -31.58 -21.00
N ALA A 625 10.18 -31.04 -19.90
CA ALA A 625 9.36 -30.65 -18.76
C ALA A 625 8.60 -29.35 -19.15
N SER A 626 7.63 -29.47 -20.07
CA SER A 626 6.87 -28.34 -20.59
C SER A 626 6.11 -27.68 -19.44
N GLY A 627 6.63 -26.54 -18.96
CA GLY A 627 5.96 -25.73 -17.97
C GLY A 627 4.56 -25.40 -18.47
N HIS A 628 3.53 -25.76 -17.70
CA HIS A 628 2.16 -25.42 -18.07
C HIS A 628 2.05 -23.89 -18.15
N GLU A 629 1.61 -23.35 -19.28
CA GLU A 629 1.22 -21.94 -19.39
C GLU A 629 -0.21 -21.71 -18.89
N ASP A 630 -0.92 -22.78 -18.49
CA ASP A 630 -2.22 -22.64 -17.84
C ASP A 630 -2.05 -22.15 -16.39
N ALA A 631 -2.30 -20.85 -16.24
CA ALA A 631 -2.40 -20.13 -14.98
C ALA A 631 -3.58 -20.57 -14.09
N GLU A 632 -4.42 -21.51 -14.54
CA GLU A 632 -5.71 -21.86 -13.91
C GLU A 632 -6.59 -20.61 -13.70
N LEU A 633 -6.49 -19.64 -14.61
CA LEU A 633 -7.06 -18.31 -14.45
C LEU A 633 -8.58 -18.36 -14.26
N HIS A 634 -9.02 -17.95 -13.07
CA HIS A 634 -10.42 -17.81 -12.68
C HIS A 634 -10.62 -16.55 -11.84
N LEU A 635 -11.89 -16.17 -11.65
CA LEU A 635 -12.27 -15.13 -10.70
C LEU A 635 -12.85 -15.77 -9.45
N VAL A 636 -12.69 -15.10 -8.31
CA VAL A 636 -13.35 -15.44 -7.05
C VAL A 636 -14.01 -14.19 -6.49
N SER A 637 -15.27 -14.30 -6.08
CA SER A 637 -16.01 -13.21 -5.43
C SER A 637 -15.60 -13.02 -3.97
N VAL A 638 -16.10 -11.96 -3.32
CA VAL A 638 -15.82 -11.67 -1.90
C VAL A 638 -16.33 -12.79 -0.97
N ASP A 639 -17.43 -13.45 -1.33
CA ASP A 639 -18.01 -14.61 -0.63
C ASP A 639 -17.39 -15.97 -1.03
N GLY A 640 -16.40 -15.98 -1.94
CA GLY A 640 -15.66 -17.18 -2.32
C GLY A 640 -16.23 -17.96 -3.52
N GLN A 641 -17.25 -17.45 -4.21
CA GLN A 641 -17.80 -18.09 -5.41
C GLN A 641 -16.76 -18.08 -6.56
N ILE A 642 -16.41 -19.26 -7.07
CA ILE A 642 -15.51 -19.41 -8.22
C ILE A 642 -16.28 -19.15 -9.52
N ILE A 643 -15.89 -18.10 -10.26
CA ILE A 643 -16.39 -17.80 -11.61
C ILE A 643 -15.32 -18.22 -12.62
N LYS A 644 -15.64 -19.24 -13.41
CA LYS A 644 -14.78 -19.74 -14.50
C LYS A 644 -14.92 -18.85 -15.75
N PRO A 645 -13.88 -18.76 -16.60
CA PRO A 645 -13.98 -18.03 -17.87
C PRO A 645 -15.00 -18.71 -18.78
N VAL A 646 -15.91 -17.91 -19.36
CA VAL A 646 -16.96 -18.39 -20.28
C VAL A 646 -16.47 -18.44 -21.73
N ARG A 647 -15.44 -17.66 -22.07
CA ARG A 647 -14.80 -17.65 -23.39
C ARG A 647 -13.36 -17.14 -23.30
N ARG A 648 -12.50 -17.53 -24.25
CA ARG A 648 -11.23 -16.86 -24.56
C ARG A 648 -11.22 -16.47 -26.03
N ILE A 649 -10.66 -15.31 -26.36
CA ILE A 649 -10.49 -14.79 -27.73
C ILE A 649 -9.12 -14.11 -27.77
N GLU A 650 -8.17 -14.69 -28.49
CA GLU A 650 -6.77 -14.22 -28.51
C GLU A 650 -6.21 -14.05 -27.07
N ASP A 651 -5.79 -12.85 -26.68
CA ASP A 651 -5.33 -12.56 -25.32
C ASP A 651 -6.45 -12.16 -24.33
N MET A 652 -7.69 -11.99 -24.81
CA MET A 652 -8.83 -11.61 -23.97
C MET A 652 -9.55 -12.82 -23.37
N VAL A 653 -9.57 -12.88 -22.04
CA VAL A 653 -10.31 -13.89 -21.25
C VAL A 653 -11.60 -13.26 -20.73
N ILE A 654 -12.74 -13.86 -21.06
CA ILE A 654 -14.08 -13.31 -20.84
C ILE A 654 -14.79 -14.09 -19.73
N PHE A 655 -15.37 -13.37 -18.78
CA PHE A 655 -16.13 -13.89 -17.64
C PHE A 655 -17.53 -13.28 -17.63
N GLN A 656 -18.53 -14.07 -17.23
CA GLN A 656 -19.88 -13.57 -16.95
C GLN A 656 -19.98 -13.27 -15.45
N ILE A 657 -20.28 -12.01 -15.10
CA ILE A 657 -20.30 -11.54 -13.71
C ILE A 657 -21.76 -11.39 -13.25
N PRO A 658 -22.17 -12.04 -12.13
CA PRO A 658 -23.46 -11.82 -11.51
C PRO A 658 -23.77 -10.35 -11.22
N SER A 659 -25.06 -10.03 -11.07
CA SER A 659 -25.55 -8.67 -10.83
C SER A 659 -25.06 -8.04 -9.53
N GLU A 660 -24.79 -8.85 -8.49
CA GLU A 660 -24.53 -8.36 -7.13
C GLU A 660 -23.05 -8.01 -6.82
N MET A 661 -22.14 -8.13 -7.80
CA MET A 661 -20.70 -8.04 -7.56
C MET A 661 -20.10 -6.69 -7.99
N GLU A 662 -19.68 -5.86 -7.03
CA GLU A 662 -18.89 -4.65 -7.29
C GLU A 662 -17.37 -4.93 -7.41
N GLU A 663 -16.93 -6.15 -7.09
CA GLU A 663 -15.52 -6.56 -7.02
C GLU A 663 -15.34 -8.04 -7.35
N VAL A 664 -14.19 -8.39 -7.95
CA VAL A 664 -13.71 -9.77 -8.10
C VAL A 664 -12.22 -9.87 -7.77
N ARG A 665 -11.76 -11.05 -7.34
CA ARG A 665 -10.35 -11.39 -7.21
C ARG A 665 -9.89 -12.24 -8.39
N ILE A 666 -8.87 -11.78 -9.10
CA ILE A 666 -8.18 -12.51 -10.16
C ILE A 666 -7.29 -13.56 -9.49
N ARG A 667 -7.66 -14.84 -9.64
CA ARG A 667 -6.92 -15.99 -9.13
C ARG A 667 -6.15 -16.67 -10.25
N SER A 668 -4.88 -16.93 -9.99
CA SER A 668 -4.00 -17.71 -10.85
C SER A 668 -2.92 -18.42 -10.03
N ARG A 669 -2.29 -19.43 -10.62
CA ARG A 669 -0.98 -19.92 -10.17
C ARG A 669 0.01 -18.76 -10.22
N ALA A 670 0.96 -18.74 -9.29
CA ALA A 670 2.06 -17.77 -9.28
C ALA A 670 3.40 -18.48 -9.10
N ALA A 671 4.44 -17.94 -9.73
CA ALA A 671 5.81 -18.44 -9.65
C ALA A 671 6.81 -17.28 -9.59
N ARG A 672 8.03 -17.60 -9.16
CA ARG A 672 9.22 -16.74 -9.26
C ARG A 672 9.93 -17.00 -10.59
N PRO A 673 10.07 -16.02 -11.49
CA PRO A 673 10.75 -16.20 -12.78
C PRO A 673 12.17 -16.76 -12.64
N ASP A 674 12.96 -16.25 -11.69
CA ASP A 674 14.32 -16.72 -11.41
C ASP A 674 14.42 -18.20 -10.99
N MET A 675 13.33 -18.75 -10.43
CA MET A 675 13.22 -20.15 -10.03
C MET A 675 12.57 -21.05 -11.08
N ALA A 676 11.67 -20.51 -11.91
CA ALA A 676 10.85 -21.28 -12.86
C ALA A 676 11.38 -21.26 -14.30
N GLU A 677 12.11 -20.21 -14.70
CA GLU A 677 12.75 -20.10 -16.02
C GLU A 677 14.26 -20.32 -15.95
N GLY A 678 14.90 -19.86 -14.88
CA GLY A 678 16.31 -20.08 -14.60
C GLY A 678 16.98 -18.86 -13.96
N PRO A 679 18.15 -19.04 -13.32
CA PRO A 679 18.81 -17.98 -12.54
C PRO A 679 19.28 -16.78 -13.38
N PHE A 680 19.37 -16.94 -14.70
CA PHE A 680 19.65 -15.86 -15.66
C PHE A 680 18.50 -14.83 -15.80
N VAL A 681 17.42 -14.97 -15.02
CA VAL A 681 16.35 -13.97 -14.87
C VAL A 681 16.49 -13.28 -13.51
N ASP A 682 16.58 -11.95 -13.51
CA ASP A 682 16.80 -11.16 -12.28
C ASP A 682 15.52 -11.00 -11.43
N ASP A 683 14.34 -11.20 -12.02
CA ASP A 683 13.05 -10.98 -11.38
C ASP A 683 12.71 -12.08 -10.35
N ARG A 684 12.84 -11.72 -9.07
CA ARG A 684 12.53 -12.55 -7.89
C ARG A 684 11.11 -12.34 -7.34
N ARG A 685 10.25 -11.58 -8.05
CA ARG A 685 8.84 -11.35 -7.65
C ARG A 685 8.01 -12.62 -7.84
N HIS A 686 6.91 -12.75 -7.09
CA HIS A 686 5.90 -13.76 -7.38
C HIS A 686 4.91 -13.20 -8.42
N LEU A 687 4.97 -13.74 -9.63
CA LEU A 687 4.18 -13.31 -10.77
C LEU A 687 3.09 -14.35 -11.08
N GLY A 688 1.85 -13.92 -11.30
CA GLY A 688 0.72 -14.75 -11.71
C GLY A 688 0.41 -14.58 -13.20
N VAL A 689 -0.53 -13.68 -13.50
CA VAL A 689 -0.84 -13.18 -14.85
C VAL A 689 -0.56 -11.68 -14.99
N LEU A 690 -0.13 -11.25 -16.18
CA LEU A 690 0.09 -9.86 -16.56
C LEU A 690 -1.16 -9.33 -17.27
N VAL A 691 -1.89 -8.42 -16.61
CA VAL A 691 -3.16 -7.90 -17.11
C VAL A 691 -2.92 -6.53 -17.76
N GLY A 692 -3.22 -6.42 -19.05
CA GLY A 692 -3.30 -5.16 -19.80
C GLY A 692 -4.67 -4.51 -19.63
N ASP A 693 -5.33 -4.16 -20.73
CA ASP A 693 -6.67 -3.58 -20.69
C ASP A 693 -7.71 -4.48 -19.99
N VAL A 694 -8.54 -3.86 -19.15
CA VAL A 694 -9.72 -4.48 -18.56
C VAL A 694 -10.94 -3.73 -19.05
N HIS A 695 -11.92 -4.46 -19.58
CA HIS A 695 -13.18 -3.92 -20.07
C HIS A 695 -14.35 -4.61 -19.39
N PHE A 696 -15.33 -3.83 -18.93
CA PHE A 696 -16.56 -4.32 -18.35
C PHE A 696 -17.76 -3.82 -19.18
N TRP A 697 -18.67 -4.72 -19.50
CA TRP A 697 -19.89 -4.44 -20.26
C TRP A 697 -21.13 -4.75 -19.42
N ASP A 698 -22.06 -3.80 -19.32
CA ASP A 698 -23.35 -3.96 -18.66
C ASP A 698 -24.48 -3.23 -19.42
N SER A 699 -25.66 -3.10 -18.81
CA SER A 699 -26.81 -2.37 -19.37
C SER A 699 -26.60 -0.87 -19.61
N CYS A 700 -25.49 -0.29 -19.14
CA CYS A 700 -25.14 1.12 -19.30
C CYS A 700 -24.18 1.35 -20.48
N GLY A 701 -23.40 0.33 -20.88
CA GLY A 701 -22.45 0.41 -21.98
C GLY A 701 -21.16 -0.37 -21.69
N MET A 702 -20.03 0.14 -22.21
CA MET A 702 -18.69 -0.37 -21.95
C MET A 702 -17.92 0.61 -21.06
N THR A 703 -17.37 0.11 -19.96
CA THR A 703 -16.46 0.83 -19.06
C THR A 703 -15.07 0.19 -19.14
N ARG A 704 -14.03 1.00 -19.32
CA ARG A 704 -12.63 0.56 -19.14
C ARG A 704 -12.29 0.65 -17.66
N ILE A 705 -11.66 -0.38 -17.12
CA ILE A 705 -11.13 -0.39 -15.75
C ILE A 705 -9.61 -0.27 -15.86
N ASP A 706 -9.05 0.77 -15.24
CA ASP A 706 -7.62 1.10 -15.23
C ASP A 706 -7.08 1.26 -13.79
N THR A 707 -7.84 0.81 -12.79
CA THR A 707 -7.47 0.89 -11.37
C THR A 707 -6.17 0.14 -11.09
N HIS A 708 -5.94 -1.01 -11.74
CA HIS A 708 -4.69 -1.75 -11.63
C HIS A 708 -3.49 -1.02 -12.26
N LEU A 709 -3.71 -0.09 -13.20
CA LEU A 709 -2.66 0.70 -13.84
C LEU A 709 -2.34 2.00 -13.09
N SER A 710 -3.22 2.44 -12.20
CA SER A 710 -3.17 3.75 -11.53
C SER A 710 -2.98 3.66 -10.01
N ASP A 711 -3.62 2.69 -9.35
CA ASP A 711 -3.50 2.47 -7.90
C ASP A 711 -2.33 1.56 -7.58
N ALA A 712 -1.16 2.15 -7.26
CA ALA A 712 0.01 1.40 -6.83
C ALA A 712 -0.22 0.52 -5.58
N ALA A 713 -1.19 0.85 -4.73
CA ALA A 713 -1.53 0.10 -3.52
C ALA A 713 -2.56 -1.03 -3.75
N LEU A 714 -3.04 -1.24 -4.99
CA LEU A 714 -4.09 -2.21 -5.27
C LEU A 714 -3.68 -3.64 -4.85
N GLU A 715 -4.50 -4.24 -4.00
CA GLU A 715 -4.15 -5.44 -3.23
C GLU A 715 -3.86 -6.67 -4.10
N GLY A 716 -2.76 -7.38 -3.81
CA GLY A 716 -2.38 -8.61 -4.50
C GLY A 716 -1.82 -8.42 -5.92
N TRP A 717 -1.53 -7.19 -6.33
CA TRP A 717 -0.71 -6.88 -7.50
C TRP A 717 0.75 -6.61 -7.09
N ASN A 718 1.68 -6.77 -8.03
CA ASN A 718 3.07 -6.33 -7.88
C ASN A 718 3.16 -4.79 -8.03
N GLY A 719 4.37 -4.20 -8.09
CA GLY A 719 4.54 -2.78 -8.40
C GLY A 719 3.89 -2.34 -9.72
N LEU A 720 3.74 -1.03 -9.94
CA LEU A 720 3.34 -0.50 -11.25
C LEU A 720 4.46 -0.75 -12.26
N GLU A 721 4.11 -1.20 -13.47
CA GLU A 721 5.04 -1.33 -14.60
C GLU A 721 5.08 -0.01 -15.40
N ALA A 722 6.12 0.19 -16.22
CA ALA A 722 6.24 1.38 -17.07
C ALA A 722 5.29 1.40 -18.30
N ALA A 723 4.51 0.35 -18.49
CA ALA A 723 3.56 0.15 -19.58
C ALA A 723 2.13 0.00 -19.02
N PRO A 724 1.05 0.18 -19.82
CA PRO A 724 -0.34 0.04 -19.37
C PRO A 724 -0.76 -1.44 -19.18
N MET A 725 -0.01 -2.16 -18.36
CA MET A 725 -0.24 -3.53 -17.93
C MET A 725 0.44 -3.77 -16.57
N ARG A 726 -0.04 -4.73 -15.76
CA ARG A 726 0.55 -5.01 -14.45
C ARG A 726 0.48 -6.49 -14.05
N TRP A 727 1.52 -6.98 -13.38
CA TRP A 727 1.54 -8.34 -12.86
C TRP A 727 0.70 -8.49 -11.59
N THR A 728 -0.23 -9.43 -11.62
CA THR A 728 -0.86 -9.98 -10.41
C THR A 728 0.14 -10.85 -9.63
N GLY A 729 -0.04 -11.00 -8.31
CA GLY A 729 0.69 -11.94 -7.46
C GLY A 729 -0.02 -13.29 -7.28
N GLY A 730 -0.84 -13.71 -8.26
CA GLY A 730 -1.68 -14.92 -8.18
C GLY A 730 -3.03 -14.75 -7.45
N ASN A 731 -3.23 -13.66 -6.70
CA ASN A 731 -4.48 -13.39 -5.95
C ASN A 731 -4.79 -11.89 -5.88
N ALA A 732 -5.06 -11.27 -7.02
CA ALA A 732 -5.14 -9.81 -7.16
C ALA A 732 -6.58 -9.27 -7.11
N ARG A 733 -6.80 -8.15 -6.43
CA ARG A 733 -8.11 -7.49 -6.29
C ARG A 733 -8.43 -6.62 -7.51
N LEU A 734 -9.63 -6.74 -8.07
CA LEU A 734 -10.11 -5.93 -9.19
C LEU A 734 -11.51 -5.37 -8.89
N PRO A 735 -11.62 -4.06 -8.57
CA PRO A 735 -12.90 -3.36 -8.49
C PRO A 735 -13.55 -3.27 -9.88
N LEU A 736 -14.88 -3.42 -9.95
CA LEU A 736 -15.65 -3.30 -11.19
C LEU A 736 -16.33 -1.93 -11.37
N GLY A 737 -16.19 -1.04 -10.38
CA GLY A 737 -16.79 0.29 -10.38
C GLY A 737 -18.28 0.29 -10.04
N MET A 738 -18.93 1.45 -10.23
CA MET A 738 -20.38 1.57 -10.01
C MET A 738 -21.16 0.85 -11.12
N ARG A 739 -22.02 -0.09 -10.72
CA ARG A 739 -22.92 -0.85 -11.61
C ARG A 739 -24.38 -0.48 -11.33
N ARG A 740 -25.28 -0.75 -12.29
CA ARG A 740 -26.72 -0.78 -11.99
C ARG A 740 -27.07 -2.07 -11.24
N ALA A 741 -27.75 -1.92 -10.10
CA ALA A 741 -28.26 -3.05 -9.32
C ALA A 741 -29.15 -3.98 -10.19
N GLY A 742 -29.02 -5.30 -9.98
CA GLY A 742 -29.80 -6.31 -10.70
C GLY A 742 -29.39 -6.59 -12.15
N ALA A 743 -28.41 -5.88 -12.72
CA ALA A 743 -27.94 -6.12 -14.09
C ALA A 743 -26.67 -7.00 -14.12
N PRO A 744 -26.71 -8.24 -14.65
CA PRO A 744 -25.50 -9.02 -14.89
C PRO A 744 -24.62 -8.34 -15.95
N GLY A 745 -23.31 -8.60 -15.90
CA GLY A 745 -22.35 -8.00 -16.82
C GLY A 745 -21.32 -9.00 -17.35
N VAL A 746 -20.45 -8.52 -18.22
CA VAL A 746 -19.37 -9.29 -18.84
C VAL A 746 -18.05 -8.58 -18.58
N LEU A 747 -17.04 -9.31 -18.11
CA LEU A 747 -15.70 -8.79 -17.85
C LEU A 747 -14.71 -9.42 -18.82
N GLY A 748 -14.00 -8.61 -19.59
CA GLY A 748 -12.85 -9.00 -20.41
C GLY A 748 -11.55 -8.58 -19.74
N LEU A 749 -10.72 -9.57 -19.39
CA LEU A 749 -9.34 -9.36 -18.95
C LEU A 749 -8.39 -9.62 -20.12
N THR A 750 -7.60 -8.63 -20.51
CA THR A 750 -6.57 -8.80 -21.55
C THR A 750 -5.28 -9.31 -20.90
N ILE A 751 -4.94 -10.57 -21.12
CA ILE A 751 -3.81 -11.25 -20.47
C ILE A 751 -2.59 -11.22 -21.40
N LYS A 752 -1.70 -10.24 -21.18
CA LYS A 752 -0.52 -10.00 -22.03
C LYS A 752 0.61 -11.01 -21.82
N ALA A 753 0.66 -11.65 -20.65
CA ALA A 753 1.55 -12.77 -20.35
C ALA A 753 1.03 -13.58 -19.14
N THR A 754 1.52 -14.80 -19.00
CA THR A 754 1.42 -15.62 -17.79
C THR A 754 2.83 -15.91 -17.28
N ALA A 755 3.01 -16.03 -15.96
CA ALA A 755 4.27 -16.53 -15.43
C ALA A 755 4.44 -18.00 -15.84
N ARG A 756 5.67 -18.43 -16.14
CA ARG A 756 5.94 -19.84 -16.37
C ARG A 756 5.94 -20.58 -15.04
N TYR A 757 5.19 -21.67 -14.96
CA TYR A 757 5.18 -22.55 -13.79
C TYR A 757 6.10 -23.73 -14.05
N GLY A 758 7.03 -23.99 -13.14
CA GLY A 758 7.81 -25.22 -13.15
C GLY A 758 6.90 -26.45 -13.07
N ALA A 759 7.37 -27.58 -13.59
CA ALA A 759 6.65 -28.85 -13.43
C ALA A 759 6.43 -29.15 -11.94
N ALA A 760 5.23 -29.63 -11.59
CA ALA A 760 4.94 -30.03 -10.22
C ALA A 760 5.84 -31.21 -9.80
N ALA A 761 6.34 -31.14 -8.57
CA ALA A 761 7.15 -32.17 -7.93
C ALA A 761 6.28 -33.20 -7.19
#